data_AF-A0A067DP07-F1
#
_entry.id   AF-A0A067DP07-F1
#
_cell.length_a   1.000
_cell.length_b   1.000
_cell.length_c   1.000
_cell.angle_alpha   90.00
_cell.angle_beta   90.00
_cell.angle_gamma   90.00
#
_symmetry.space_group_name_H-M   'P 1'
#
loop_
_entity.id
_entity.type
_entity.pdbx_description
1 polymer ?
#
loop_
_entity_poly.entity_id
_entity_poly.type
_entity_poly.pdbx_seq_one_letter_code
_entity_poly.pdbx_strand_id
1 'polypeptide(L)'
;MTSLCCDPLVRAIVCGMNRCSFHSGKILNDQMSLLVEACRLASITRWAGQHHIVFWKQGIDKVLLDLLLEDFQIKPSQHLSSLEEQISLVQEGLGANFLLTLRPYVWDILGWLATHCHDDFNHENELHINMLIMCACVAFVDAIRKGRQICENDVIHASRSESASKAEYLKHLLHFLNYTTSGFNIGLPYIFQTIINLVGLTCYLGLPQYQRYVSGSEVMKTLLAFVRWCWSNPLPIKRQSVAPHLYNKFSERTCCWINREWEGEDVRLLYGLWAVAELVHHFYSVSSDKLNNMEAQLFSLLQEICIRTTADGPRWFAAYILSHFGFYGFLSKIGKRIGKALYMEEFADVQLILATGKALSVHGVVLAIRCPPLLPPGNEKTSNNSSMGDDTEKLSGNFRKTVRFSTHVDGQALQTLLDFVYFGYLEGEEELVKRLKPLAKSCNLQPLSLLLYRKRPNWGTSIPNCDLALGLGPVGHQFSDIILEAKSSGLSWTCSVCSLSVPHKHVHKVILWSSCDYLRALLKSGMQESYSQTVKVPVSWEGMIKLVEWIYTDQLPNPPSGCLWDNMDNEQKLHELHPYIELCWLADIWLLEDIQDACFKVVVSCLDSARDLSIKVLQLAAKFSLWKLADFAAACMAPLYCNLRDSGDLEDLDEFLVDMVRAASVRHSQGGG
;
A
#
# COMPACT_ATOMS: atom_id res chain seq x y z
N MET A 1 -23.00 -0.79 -18.11
CA MET A 1 -24.20 -0.73 -17.24
C MET A 1 -24.32 0.57 -16.42
N THR A 2 -23.27 1.39 -16.30
CA THR A 2 -23.24 2.57 -15.39
C THR A 2 -23.85 3.87 -15.92
N SER A 3 -24.21 4.00 -17.20
CA SER A 3 -24.82 5.25 -17.72
C SER A 3 -26.36 5.27 -17.69
N LEU A 4 -27.03 4.13 -17.91
CA LEU A 4 -28.50 4.06 -18.04
C LEU A 4 -29.26 4.04 -16.69
N CYS A 5 -28.61 3.65 -15.59
CA CYS A 5 -29.26 3.53 -14.27
C CYS A 5 -28.70 4.51 -13.22
N CYS A 6 -27.74 5.37 -13.58
CA CYS A 6 -27.07 6.26 -12.64
C CYS A 6 -28.03 7.24 -11.96
N ASP A 7 -28.85 7.93 -12.75
CA ASP A 7 -29.74 8.98 -12.25
C ASP A 7 -30.91 8.43 -11.40
N PRO A 8 -31.62 7.35 -11.81
CA PRO A 8 -32.61 6.70 -10.94
C PRO A 8 -32.03 6.16 -9.63
N LEU A 9 -30.82 5.58 -9.67
CA LEU A 9 -30.15 5.04 -8.49
C LEU A 9 -29.79 6.15 -7.49
N VAL A 10 -29.14 7.21 -7.96
CA VAL A 10 -28.78 8.36 -7.10
C VAL A 10 -30.02 9.01 -6.53
N ARG A 11 -31.08 9.20 -7.32
CA ARG A 11 -32.38 9.68 -6.80
C ARG A 11 -32.94 8.78 -5.71
N ALA A 12 -32.90 7.47 -5.87
CA ALA A 12 -33.38 6.54 -4.86
C ALA A 12 -32.56 6.63 -3.56
N ILE A 13 -31.23 6.76 -3.67
CA ILE A 13 -30.32 6.95 -2.54
C ILE A 13 -30.64 8.26 -1.80
N VAL A 14 -30.65 9.40 -2.52
CA VAL A 14 -30.93 10.71 -1.93
C VAL A 14 -32.33 10.75 -1.32
N CYS A 15 -33.34 10.19 -2.00
CA CYS A 15 -34.68 10.03 -1.44
C CYS A 15 -34.68 9.17 -0.18
N GLY A 16 -33.92 8.07 -0.13
CA GLY A 16 -33.79 7.23 1.07
C GLY A 16 -33.16 7.96 2.24
N MET A 17 -32.17 8.82 1.96
CA MET A 17 -31.54 9.68 2.97
C MET A 17 -32.46 10.82 3.43
N ASN A 18 -33.31 11.35 2.55
CA ASN A 18 -34.19 12.49 2.81
C ASN A 18 -35.59 12.11 3.37
N ARG A 19 -36.08 10.89 3.09
CA ARG A 19 -37.47 10.46 3.42
C ARG A 19 -37.76 10.26 4.92
N CYS A 20 -36.79 10.47 5.79
CA CYS A 20 -37.01 10.51 7.23
C CYS A 20 -37.23 11.96 7.69
N SER A 21 -38.26 12.64 7.20
CA SER A 21 -38.65 13.96 7.73
C SER A 21 -39.08 13.80 9.20
N PHE A 22 -38.31 14.39 10.10
CA PHE A 22 -38.39 14.16 11.54
C PHE A 22 -39.51 15.01 12.14
N HIS A 23 -40.74 14.48 12.19
CA HIS A 23 -41.78 15.07 13.02
C HIS A 23 -41.84 14.34 14.36
N SER A 24 -41.14 14.91 15.34
CA SER A 24 -41.27 14.70 16.78
C SER A 24 -41.46 13.24 17.24
N GLY A 25 -40.34 12.54 17.51
CA GLY A 25 -40.31 11.42 18.45
C GLY A 25 -40.03 10.04 17.85
N LYS A 26 -38.93 9.42 18.34
CA LYS A 26 -38.46 8.04 18.13
C LYS A 26 -38.62 7.48 16.71
N ILE A 27 -37.51 7.47 15.98
CA ILE A 27 -37.34 6.72 14.73
C ILE A 27 -37.68 5.25 14.99
N LEU A 28 -38.63 4.70 14.22
CA LEU A 28 -38.89 3.26 14.20
C LEU A 28 -37.63 2.55 13.71
N ASN A 29 -37.22 1.44 14.37
CA ASN A 29 -35.98 0.71 14.04
C ASN A 29 -35.82 0.39 12.53
N ASP A 30 -36.94 0.16 11.83
CA ASP A 30 -36.96 -0.14 10.39
C ASP A 30 -36.61 1.10 9.54
N GLN A 31 -37.02 2.30 9.95
CA GLN A 31 -36.67 3.56 9.27
C GLN A 31 -35.20 3.92 9.46
N MET A 32 -34.66 3.72 10.68
CA MET A 32 -33.23 3.89 10.92
C MET A 32 -32.40 2.92 10.08
N SER A 33 -32.85 1.67 9.94
CA SER A 33 -32.16 0.65 9.13
C SER A 33 -32.14 1.03 7.64
N LEU A 34 -33.26 1.54 7.12
CA LEU A 34 -33.33 2.05 5.74
C LEU A 34 -32.43 3.27 5.52
N LEU A 35 -32.40 4.20 6.47
CA LEU A 35 -31.55 5.40 6.40
C LEU A 35 -30.06 5.03 6.44
N VAL A 36 -29.66 4.12 7.32
CA VAL A 36 -28.30 3.59 7.37
C VAL A 36 -27.94 2.91 6.05
N GLU A 37 -28.84 2.12 5.47
CA GLU A 37 -28.60 1.46 4.19
C GLU A 37 -28.51 2.45 3.03
N ALA A 38 -29.34 3.51 3.01
CA ALA A 38 -29.22 4.58 2.02
C ALA A 38 -27.86 5.30 2.13
N CYS A 39 -27.39 5.57 3.35
CA CYS A 39 -26.05 6.13 3.59
C CYS A 39 -24.92 5.18 3.16
N ARG A 40 -25.09 3.85 3.33
CA ARG A 40 -24.16 2.85 2.78
C ARG A 40 -24.14 2.87 1.28
N LEU A 41 -25.30 2.86 0.62
CA LEU A 41 -25.38 2.93 -0.84
C LEU A 41 -24.79 4.23 -1.40
N ALA A 42 -24.91 5.35 -0.66
CA ALA A 42 -24.25 6.61 -1.00
C ALA A 42 -22.72 6.54 -0.98
N SER A 43 -22.12 5.50 -0.39
CA SER A 43 -20.69 5.20 -0.52
C SER A 43 -20.27 4.93 -1.97
N ILE A 44 -21.22 4.76 -2.91
CA ILE A 44 -20.94 4.72 -4.35
C ILE A 44 -20.10 5.93 -4.84
N THR A 45 -20.16 7.05 -4.12
CA THR A 45 -19.32 8.25 -4.32
C THR A 45 -17.81 8.00 -4.21
N ARG A 46 -17.37 6.84 -3.70
CA ARG A 46 -15.94 6.48 -3.69
C ARG A 46 -15.39 6.11 -5.06
N TRP A 47 -16.26 5.65 -5.96
CA TRP A 47 -15.85 5.14 -7.26
C TRP A 47 -15.98 6.24 -8.30
N ALA A 48 -15.03 6.33 -9.24
CA ALA A 48 -15.15 7.30 -10.32
C ALA A 48 -16.42 7.09 -11.16
N GLY A 49 -17.08 8.20 -11.51
CA GLY A 49 -18.27 8.16 -12.35
C GLY A 49 -19.03 9.48 -12.40
N GLN A 50 -20.06 9.53 -13.23
CA GLN A 50 -20.92 10.71 -13.41
C GLN A 50 -21.94 10.90 -12.27
N HIS A 51 -22.08 9.93 -11.37
CA HIS A 51 -23.03 9.99 -10.25
C HIS A 51 -22.74 11.14 -9.28
N HIS A 52 -21.48 11.58 -9.12
CA HIS A 52 -21.13 12.73 -8.27
C HIS A 52 -21.88 14.00 -8.66
N ILE A 53 -21.91 14.31 -9.96
CA ILE A 53 -22.66 15.47 -10.49
C ILE A 53 -24.16 15.29 -10.22
N VAL A 54 -24.68 14.07 -10.34
CA VAL A 54 -26.08 13.79 -10.06
C VAL A 54 -26.39 13.99 -8.57
N PHE A 55 -25.52 13.55 -7.65
CA PHE A 55 -25.69 13.78 -6.21
C PHE A 55 -25.81 15.27 -5.90
N TRP A 56 -24.91 16.09 -6.45
CA TRP A 56 -24.97 17.54 -6.31
C TRP A 56 -26.27 18.13 -6.87
N LYS A 57 -26.69 17.72 -8.07
CA LYS A 57 -27.96 18.15 -8.69
C LYS A 57 -29.20 17.76 -7.89
N GLN A 58 -29.13 16.68 -7.10
CA GLN A 58 -30.22 16.23 -6.24
C GLN A 58 -30.22 16.91 -4.85
N GLY A 59 -29.35 17.90 -4.61
CA GLY A 59 -29.31 18.65 -3.35
C GLY A 59 -28.79 17.84 -2.17
N ILE A 60 -27.81 16.96 -2.41
CA ILE A 60 -27.20 16.13 -1.37
C ILE A 60 -26.61 16.95 -0.22
N ASP A 61 -26.11 18.15 -0.48
CA ASP A 61 -25.56 19.09 0.52
C ASP A 61 -26.58 19.42 1.61
N LYS A 62 -27.82 19.71 1.23
CA LYS A 62 -28.91 19.94 2.18
C LYS A 62 -29.21 18.68 2.97
N VAL A 63 -29.34 17.53 2.29
CA VAL A 63 -29.64 16.25 2.94
C VAL A 63 -28.56 15.88 3.96
N LEU A 64 -27.29 16.07 3.63
CA LEU A 64 -26.17 15.85 4.54
C LEU A 64 -26.22 16.79 5.76
N LEU A 65 -26.62 18.04 5.56
CA LEU A 65 -26.77 19.01 6.65
C LEU A 65 -27.95 18.64 7.56
N ASP A 66 -29.09 18.25 6.99
CA ASP A 66 -30.29 17.85 7.75
C ASP A 66 -30.01 16.58 8.59
N LEU A 67 -29.11 15.70 8.14
CA LEU A 67 -28.62 14.55 8.93
C LEU A 67 -27.71 14.96 10.10
N LEU A 68 -27.10 16.14 10.05
CA LEU A 68 -26.25 16.69 11.12
C LEU A 68 -26.99 17.65 12.05
N LEU A 69 -27.94 18.41 11.53
CA LEU A 69 -28.72 19.44 12.22
C LEU A 69 -30.19 19.18 11.89
N GLU A 70 -30.92 18.51 12.79
CA GLU A 70 -32.33 18.15 12.59
C GLU A 70 -33.17 19.41 12.23
N ASP A 71 -33.96 19.33 11.15
CA ASP A 71 -34.84 20.41 10.67
C ASP A 71 -34.16 21.78 10.46
N PHE A 72 -33.00 21.81 9.78
CA PHE A 72 -32.38 23.07 9.35
C PHE A 72 -33.23 23.79 8.27
N GLN A 73 -34.28 24.47 8.70
CA GLN A 73 -35.15 25.29 7.85
C GLN A 73 -34.57 26.70 7.75
N ILE A 74 -33.84 26.98 6.67
CA ILE A 74 -33.57 28.37 6.29
C ILE A 74 -34.92 29.01 5.97
N LYS A 75 -35.46 29.85 6.86
CA LYS A 75 -36.59 30.71 6.49
C LYS A 75 -36.09 31.66 5.39
N PRO A 76 -36.71 31.70 4.20
CA PRO A 76 -36.21 32.49 3.06
C PRO A 76 -36.13 34.00 3.32
N SER A 77 -36.62 34.49 4.47
CA SER A 77 -36.56 35.87 4.92
C SER A 77 -35.51 36.18 6.00
N GLN A 78 -34.75 35.18 6.49
CA GLN A 78 -33.69 35.39 7.47
C GLN A 78 -32.32 35.24 6.79
N HIS A 79 -31.72 36.37 6.43
CA HIS A 79 -30.26 36.44 6.33
C HIS A 79 -29.70 36.06 7.71
N LEU A 80 -29.06 34.89 7.84
CA LEU A 80 -28.24 34.54 9.02
C LEU A 80 -27.14 35.60 9.13
N SER A 81 -27.39 36.65 9.91
CA SER A 81 -26.70 37.94 9.74
C SER A 81 -25.41 38.07 10.55
N SER A 82 -25.14 37.15 11.49
CA SER A 82 -23.86 37.10 12.21
C SER A 82 -23.26 35.68 12.32
N LEU A 83 -21.92 35.63 12.32
CA LEU A 83 -21.12 34.41 12.51
C LEU A 83 -21.41 33.72 13.85
N GLU A 84 -21.66 34.50 14.90
CA GLU A 84 -21.96 34.01 16.24
C GLU A 84 -23.31 33.28 16.29
N GLU A 85 -24.34 33.78 15.59
CA GLU A 85 -25.64 33.10 15.46
C GLU A 85 -25.50 31.75 14.75
N GLN A 86 -24.70 31.69 13.68
CA GLN A 86 -24.45 30.45 12.96
C GLN A 86 -23.71 29.42 13.83
N ILE A 87 -22.68 29.85 14.58
CA ILE A 87 -21.94 28.99 15.51
C ILE A 87 -22.85 28.48 16.62
N SER A 88 -23.67 29.34 17.23
CA SER A 88 -24.61 28.95 18.28
C SER A 88 -25.62 27.91 17.79
N LEU A 89 -26.15 28.10 16.58
CA LEU A 89 -27.08 27.16 15.95
C LEU A 89 -26.42 25.80 15.71
N VAL A 90 -25.20 25.80 15.17
CA VAL A 90 -24.44 24.56 14.95
C VAL A 90 -24.12 23.85 16.26
N GLN A 91 -23.75 24.59 17.31
CA GLN A 91 -23.48 24.04 18.64
C GLN A 91 -24.73 23.37 19.23
N GLU A 92 -25.88 24.05 19.17
CA GLU A 92 -27.15 23.52 19.65
C GLU A 92 -27.56 22.27 18.85
N GLY A 93 -27.52 22.33 17.52
CA GLY A 93 -27.88 21.20 16.67
C GLY A 93 -26.96 20.00 16.84
N LEU A 94 -25.63 20.20 16.91
CA LEU A 94 -24.69 19.10 17.16
C LEU A 94 -24.82 18.51 18.57
N GLY A 95 -25.24 19.31 19.55
CA GLY A 95 -25.51 18.87 20.92
C GLY A 95 -26.82 18.10 21.06
N ALA A 96 -27.84 18.47 20.28
CA ALA A 96 -29.15 17.83 20.26
C ALA A 96 -29.22 16.58 19.36
N ASN A 97 -28.32 16.46 18.38
CA ASN A 97 -28.43 15.43 17.34
C ASN A 97 -28.28 13.98 17.89
N PHE A 98 -29.37 13.21 17.76
CA PHE A 98 -29.51 11.82 18.17
C PHE A 98 -28.89 10.78 17.20
N LEU A 99 -28.44 11.21 16.01
CA LEU A 99 -27.94 10.37 14.91
C LEU A 99 -26.40 10.28 14.85
N LEU A 100 -25.74 10.16 16.01
CA LEU A 100 -24.27 10.06 16.09
C LEU A 100 -23.69 8.97 15.17
N THR A 101 -24.42 7.88 14.97
CA THR A 101 -24.05 6.75 14.10
C THR A 101 -23.93 7.12 12.62
N LEU A 102 -24.62 8.17 12.16
CA LEU A 102 -24.65 8.58 10.74
C LEU A 102 -23.54 9.56 10.38
N ARG A 103 -22.96 10.27 11.36
CA ARG A 103 -21.94 11.29 11.12
C ARG A 103 -20.78 10.82 10.25
N PRO A 104 -20.21 9.60 10.41
CA PRO A 104 -19.11 9.17 9.56
C PRO A 104 -19.51 8.99 8.09
N TYR A 105 -20.75 8.59 7.79
CA TYR A 105 -21.23 8.56 6.40
C TYR A 105 -21.28 9.95 5.80
N VAL A 106 -21.79 10.93 6.55
CA VAL A 106 -21.93 12.31 6.06
C VAL A 106 -20.59 12.85 5.60
N TRP A 107 -19.55 12.71 6.44
CA TRP A 107 -18.22 13.21 6.11
C TRP A 107 -17.55 12.43 4.98
N ASP A 108 -17.67 11.10 4.97
CA ASP A 108 -17.10 10.29 3.89
C ASP A 108 -17.73 10.66 2.53
N ILE A 109 -19.06 10.75 2.46
CA ILE A 109 -19.78 11.14 1.25
C ILE A 109 -19.35 12.54 0.79
N LEU A 110 -19.31 13.52 1.71
CA LEU A 110 -18.93 14.90 1.41
C LEU A 110 -17.50 14.99 0.84
N GLY A 111 -16.53 14.32 1.46
CA GLY A 111 -15.13 14.34 1.03
C GLY A 111 -14.94 13.79 -0.38
N TRP A 112 -15.58 12.65 -0.68
CA TRP A 112 -15.50 12.05 -2.01
C TRP A 112 -16.23 12.86 -3.09
N LEU A 113 -17.36 13.48 -2.75
CA LEU A 113 -18.06 14.39 -3.65
C LEU A 113 -17.23 15.64 -3.96
N ALA A 114 -16.54 16.21 -2.96
CA ALA A 114 -15.67 17.37 -3.15
C ALA A 114 -14.47 17.06 -4.05
N THR A 115 -13.89 15.87 -3.92
CA THR A 115 -12.73 15.41 -4.71
C THR A 115 -13.06 15.13 -6.18
N HIS A 116 -14.27 14.66 -6.45
CA HIS A 116 -14.74 14.42 -7.82
C HIS A 116 -15.50 15.62 -8.41
N CYS A 117 -15.43 16.78 -7.76
CA CYS A 117 -15.94 18.03 -8.29
C CYS A 117 -15.07 18.45 -9.49
N HIS A 118 -15.70 18.74 -10.62
CA HIS A 118 -15.00 19.24 -11.81
C HIS A 118 -14.75 20.75 -11.68
N ASP A 119 -13.68 21.25 -12.29
CA ASP A 119 -13.30 22.68 -12.23
C ASP A 119 -14.41 23.63 -12.76
N ASP A 120 -15.29 23.14 -13.64
CA ASP A 120 -16.43 23.90 -14.20
C ASP A 120 -17.71 23.85 -13.34
N PHE A 121 -17.68 23.20 -12.17
CA PHE A 121 -18.84 23.09 -11.30
C PHE A 121 -19.05 24.37 -10.49
N ASN A 122 -20.16 25.06 -10.76
CA ASN A 122 -20.61 26.21 -9.98
C ASN A 122 -21.78 25.79 -9.07
N HIS A 123 -21.53 25.64 -7.77
CA HIS A 123 -22.57 25.25 -6.81
C HIS A 123 -23.44 26.45 -6.48
N GLU A 124 -24.73 26.39 -6.83
CA GLU A 124 -25.66 27.52 -6.64
C GLU A 124 -25.96 27.83 -5.15
N ASN A 125 -25.65 26.92 -4.21
CA ASN A 125 -26.02 27.06 -2.79
C ASN A 125 -24.85 26.80 -1.82
N GLU A 126 -23.88 27.72 -1.75
CA GLU A 126 -22.70 27.63 -0.87
C GLU A 126 -23.03 27.50 0.63
N LEU A 127 -24.22 27.95 1.05
CA LEU A 127 -24.59 28.05 2.47
C LEU A 127 -24.57 26.70 3.19
N HIS A 128 -25.10 25.63 2.57
CA HIS A 128 -25.14 24.32 3.21
C HIS A 128 -23.73 23.74 3.42
N ILE A 129 -22.85 23.86 2.42
CA ILE A 129 -21.45 23.40 2.53
C ILE A 129 -20.70 24.21 3.60
N ASN A 130 -20.91 25.53 3.67
CA ASN A 130 -20.34 26.36 4.73
C ASN A 130 -20.80 25.89 6.12
N MET A 131 -22.09 25.60 6.29
CA MET A 131 -22.63 25.09 7.56
C MET A 131 -22.11 23.68 7.88
N LEU A 132 -21.96 22.80 6.89
CA LEU A 132 -21.30 21.50 7.06
C LEU A 132 -19.85 21.70 7.55
N ILE A 133 -19.05 22.50 6.87
CA ILE A 133 -17.67 22.81 7.30
C ILE A 133 -17.64 23.41 8.71
N MET A 134 -18.59 24.28 9.05
CA MET A 134 -18.73 24.84 10.38
C MET A 134 -19.03 23.76 11.43
N CYS A 135 -19.89 22.79 11.13
CA CYS A 135 -20.14 21.63 11.98
C CYS A 135 -18.85 20.86 12.30
N ALA A 136 -17.96 20.67 11.33
CA ALA A 136 -16.66 20.06 11.56
C ALA A 136 -15.79 20.89 12.52
N CYS A 137 -15.71 22.21 12.30
CA CYS A 137 -14.91 23.13 13.12
C CYS A 137 -15.44 23.27 14.56
N VAL A 138 -16.76 23.36 14.73
CA VAL A 138 -17.40 23.45 16.06
C VAL A 138 -17.22 22.16 16.83
N ALA A 139 -17.43 20.99 16.20
CA ALA A 139 -17.19 19.69 16.82
C ALA A 139 -15.74 19.56 17.33
N PHE A 140 -14.78 20.18 16.62
CA PHE A 140 -13.40 20.29 17.05
C PHE A 140 -13.22 21.12 18.33
N VAL A 141 -13.73 22.36 18.38
CA VAL A 141 -13.63 23.23 19.57
C VAL A 141 -14.21 22.53 20.79
N ASP A 142 -15.34 21.86 20.60
CA ASP A 142 -16.01 21.08 21.63
C ASP A 142 -15.16 19.90 22.12
N ALA A 143 -14.52 19.17 21.19
CA ALA A 143 -13.62 18.06 21.52
C ALA A 143 -12.38 18.53 22.29
N ILE A 144 -11.78 19.67 21.91
CA ILE A 144 -10.69 20.28 22.69
C ILE A 144 -11.18 20.67 24.08
N ARG A 145 -12.31 21.37 24.20
CA ARG A 145 -12.81 21.84 25.49
C ARG A 145 -13.13 20.68 26.44
N LYS A 146 -13.69 19.60 25.91
CA LYS A 146 -13.96 18.35 26.66
C LYS A 146 -12.68 17.60 27.03
N GLY A 147 -11.63 17.72 26.21
CA GLY A 147 -10.30 17.17 26.48
C GLY A 147 -9.42 17.95 27.44
N ARG A 148 -9.53 19.27 27.38
CA ARG A 148 -8.79 20.25 28.19
C ARG A 148 -9.69 20.77 29.30
N GLN A 149 -9.94 19.95 30.31
CA GLN A 149 -10.12 20.48 31.67
C GLN A 149 -8.83 21.13 32.23
N ILE A 150 -7.77 21.33 31.42
CA ILE A 150 -6.53 22.01 31.83
C ILE A 150 -6.05 22.95 30.68
N CYS A 151 -5.94 24.23 31.01
CA CYS A 151 -5.45 25.39 30.24
C CYS A 151 -6.37 25.97 29.16
N GLU A 152 -7.32 26.78 29.62
CA GLU A 152 -7.85 27.95 28.92
C GLU A 152 -6.78 29.04 28.84
N ASN A 153 -6.53 29.54 27.63
CA ASN A 153 -6.58 30.96 27.27
C ASN A 153 -6.18 31.06 25.79
N ASP A 154 -6.85 31.95 25.07
CA ASP A 154 -6.70 32.27 23.65
C ASP A 154 -7.45 31.32 22.70
N VAL A 155 -8.67 31.72 22.31
CA VAL A 155 -9.13 31.86 20.90
C VAL A 155 -10.60 32.29 20.97
N ILE A 156 -10.89 33.59 21.16
CA ILE A 156 -12.13 34.22 20.65
C ILE A 156 -11.84 35.71 20.39
N HIS A 157 -11.55 36.09 19.15
CA HIS A 157 -11.82 37.44 18.66
C HIS A 157 -12.25 37.38 17.19
N ALA A 158 -13.56 37.54 16.98
CA ALA A 158 -14.22 37.53 15.68
C ALA A 158 -13.96 38.82 14.87
N SER A 159 -13.96 38.71 13.55
CA SER A 159 -13.97 39.87 12.63
C SER A 159 -15.11 39.78 11.60
N ARG A 160 -15.66 40.95 11.24
CA ARG A 160 -17.00 41.18 10.66
C ARG A 160 -17.10 41.05 9.12
N SER A 161 -16.60 39.98 8.50
CA SER A 161 -16.92 39.72 7.07
C SER A 161 -17.02 38.23 6.73
N GLU A 162 -17.82 37.90 5.73
CA GLU A 162 -18.00 36.53 5.20
C GLU A 162 -16.71 35.95 4.58
N SER A 163 -15.81 36.82 4.12
CA SER A 163 -14.44 36.44 3.72
C SER A 163 -13.53 36.13 4.92
N ALA A 164 -13.76 36.77 6.07
CA ALA A 164 -12.99 36.52 7.29
C ALA A 164 -13.40 35.19 7.95
N SER A 165 -14.68 34.82 7.94
CA SER A 165 -15.15 33.56 8.53
C SER A 165 -14.60 32.31 7.82
N LYS A 166 -14.57 32.30 6.48
CA LYS A 166 -14.00 31.18 5.70
C LYS A 166 -12.50 30.98 5.95
N ALA A 167 -11.73 32.07 6.04
CA ALA A 167 -10.31 32.01 6.39
C ALA A 167 -10.08 31.59 7.86
N GLU A 168 -10.99 31.96 8.75
CA GLU A 168 -10.94 31.59 10.16
C GLU A 168 -11.18 30.09 10.37
N TYR A 169 -12.14 29.47 9.66
CA TYR A 169 -12.33 28.01 9.71
C TYR A 169 -11.10 27.24 9.24
N LEU A 170 -10.45 27.69 8.15
CA LEU A 170 -9.21 27.09 7.70
C LEU A 170 -8.13 27.13 8.79
N LYS A 171 -7.98 28.27 9.49
CA LYS A 171 -7.05 28.37 10.63
C LYS A 171 -7.38 27.39 11.75
N HIS A 172 -8.66 27.19 12.07
CA HIS A 172 -9.09 26.21 13.08
C HIS A 172 -8.72 24.78 12.69
N LEU A 173 -8.95 24.40 11.42
CA LEU A 173 -8.56 23.09 10.90
C LEU A 173 -7.04 22.86 10.98
N LEU A 174 -6.25 23.86 10.58
CA LEU A 174 -4.78 23.79 10.66
C LEU A 174 -4.28 23.75 12.11
N HIS A 175 -4.89 24.53 13.00
CA HIS A 175 -4.54 24.52 14.42
C HIS A 175 -4.80 23.15 15.05
N PHE A 176 -5.92 22.50 14.71
CA PHE A 176 -6.19 21.15 15.19
C PHE A 176 -5.15 20.13 14.70
N LEU A 177 -4.80 20.16 13.41
CA LEU A 177 -3.80 19.22 12.89
C LEU A 177 -2.45 19.42 13.58
N ASN A 178 -2.03 20.66 13.80
CA ASN A 178 -0.82 20.98 14.56
C ASN A 178 -0.91 20.49 16.02
N TYR A 179 -2.06 20.67 16.68
CA TYR A 179 -2.29 20.16 18.03
C TYR A 179 -2.15 18.63 18.10
N THR A 180 -2.78 17.92 17.16
CA THR A 180 -2.71 16.46 17.04
C THR A 180 -1.27 15.98 16.83
N THR A 181 -0.47 16.68 16.02
CA THR A 181 0.94 16.32 15.80
C THR A 181 1.86 16.54 16.99
N SER A 182 1.44 17.33 17.99
CA SER A 182 2.28 17.67 19.15
C SER A 182 2.34 16.60 20.26
N GLY A 183 1.66 15.46 20.07
CA GLY A 183 1.90 14.24 20.87
C GLY A 183 1.06 14.08 22.15
N PHE A 184 -0.04 14.82 22.31
CA PHE A 184 -0.98 14.56 23.41
C PHE A 184 -1.67 13.19 23.23
N ASN A 185 -1.93 12.44 24.30
CA ASN A 185 -2.56 11.11 24.24
C ASN A 185 -3.93 11.16 23.55
N ILE A 186 -4.00 10.66 22.31
CA ILE A 186 -5.16 10.77 21.43
C ILE A 186 -6.04 9.52 21.59
N GLY A 187 -7.09 9.61 22.41
CA GLY A 187 -8.14 8.58 22.45
C GLY A 187 -8.92 8.50 21.13
N LEU A 188 -9.66 7.39 20.93
CA LEU A 188 -10.46 7.13 19.72
C LEU A 188 -11.35 8.31 19.26
N PRO A 189 -12.06 9.06 20.14
CA PRO A 189 -12.88 10.21 19.73
C PRO A 189 -12.11 11.31 18.97
N TYR A 190 -10.85 11.55 19.32
CA TYR A 190 -10.01 12.54 18.65
C TYR A 190 -9.52 12.06 17.27
N ILE A 191 -9.38 10.74 17.08
CA ILE A 191 -9.05 10.16 15.78
C ILE A 191 -10.19 10.41 14.79
N PHE A 192 -11.45 10.18 15.21
CA PHE A 192 -12.61 10.52 14.39
C PHE A 192 -12.62 12.01 14.03
N GLN A 193 -12.43 12.88 15.02
CA GLN A 193 -12.37 14.33 14.77
C GLN A 193 -11.23 14.71 13.83
N THR A 194 -10.09 14.01 13.90
CA THR A 194 -8.98 14.21 12.97
C THR A 194 -9.36 13.92 11.54
N ILE A 195 -10.06 12.80 11.31
CA ILE A 195 -10.49 12.43 9.97
C ILE A 195 -11.52 13.42 9.43
N ILE A 196 -12.47 13.86 10.27
CA ILE A 196 -13.45 14.89 9.92
C ILE A 196 -12.75 16.19 9.51
N ASN A 197 -11.75 16.61 10.28
CA ASN A 197 -11.00 17.84 9.99
C ASN A 197 -10.14 17.71 8.72
N LEU A 198 -9.54 16.55 8.47
CA LEU A 198 -8.84 16.27 7.21
C LEU A 198 -9.78 16.33 6.01
N VAL A 199 -10.97 15.72 6.12
CA VAL A 199 -12.00 15.81 5.08
C VAL A 199 -12.44 17.26 4.86
N GLY A 200 -12.70 18.01 5.94
CA GLY A 200 -13.03 19.43 5.85
C GLY A 200 -11.95 20.24 5.14
N LEU A 201 -10.68 19.96 5.44
CA LEU A 201 -9.54 20.59 4.77
C LEU A 201 -9.47 20.17 3.29
N THR A 202 -9.68 18.90 2.96
CA THR A 202 -9.77 18.42 1.57
C THR A 202 -10.88 19.15 0.82
N CYS A 203 -12.04 19.42 1.44
CA CYS A 203 -13.10 20.22 0.82
C CYS A 203 -12.65 21.67 0.53
N TYR A 204 -11.92 22.32 1.45
CA TYR A 204 -11.33 23.64 1.21
C TYR A 204 -10.35 23.65 0.03
N LEU A 205 -9.61 22.56 -0.15
CA LEU A 205 -8.60 22.43 -1.20
C LEU A 205 -9.22 22.06 -2.56
N GLY A 206 -10.19 21.15 -2.59
CA GLY A 206 -10.77 20.61 -3.81
C GLY A 206 -11.91 21.44 -4.42
N LEU A 207 -12.62 22.26 -3.63
CA LEU A 207 -13.73 23.07 -4.14
C LEU A 207 -13.23 24.46 -4.63
N PRO A 208 -13.46 24.84 -5.90
CA PRO A 208 -12.90 26.06 -6.48
C PRO A 208 -13.21 27.35 -5.69
N GLN A 209 -14.42 27.46 -5.14
CA GLN A 209 -14.85 28.65 -4.39
C GLN A 209 -14.04 28.92 -3.10
N TYR A 210 -13.35 27.91 -2.56
CA TYR A 210 -12.58 28.03 -1.31
C TYR A 210 -11.07 28.16 -1.52
N GLN A 211 -10.56 27.82 -2.71
CA GLN A 211 -9.13 27.81 -3.01
C GLN A 211 -8.48 29.19 -2.82
N ARG A 212 -9.22 30.29 -3.06
CA ARG A 212 -8.73 31.67 -2.86
C ARG A 212 -8.35 32.02 -1.43
N TYR A 213 -8.77 31.24 -0.44
CA TYR A 213 -8.49 31.49 0.98
C TYR A 213 -7.27 30.70 1.49
N VAL A 214 -6.69 29.83 0.66
CA VAL A 214 -5.64 28.89 1.06
C VAL A 214 -4.25 29.47 0.80
N SER A 215 -3.44 29.57 1.86
CA SER A 215 -1.99 29.82 1.74
C SER A 215 -1.26 28.48 1.56
N GLY A 216 -0.89 28.15 0.32
CA GLY A 216 -0.34 26.84 -0.03
C GLY A 216 0.85 26.41 0.84
N SER A 217 1.75 27.34 1.19
CA SER A 217 2.95 27.02 2.00
C SER A 217 2.64 26.67 3.46
N GLU A 218 1.65 27.33 4.08
CA GLU A 218 1.30 27.10 5.48
C GLU A 218 0.54 25.79 5.66
N VAL A 219 -0.40 25.53 4.74
CA VAL A 219 -1.14 24.26 4.69
C VAL A 219 -0.19 23.10 4.41
N MET A 220 0.73 23.26 3.45
CA MET A 220 1.73 22.24 3.12
C MET A 220 2.58 21.87 4.33
N LYS A 221 3.08 22.86 5.07
CA LYS A 221 3.88 22.63 6.28
C LYS A 221 3.12 21.82 7.33
N THR A 222 1.86 22.17 7.57
CA THR A 222 1.00 21.50 8.55
C THR A 222 0.70 20.06 8.13
N LEU A 223 0.33 19.85 6.86
CA LEU A 223 0.05 18.51 6.33
C LEU A 223 1.30 17.62 6.28
N LEU A 224 2.45 18.16 5.89
CA LEU A 224 3.71 17.41 5.88
C LEU A 224 4.10 16.97 7.30
N ALA A 225 3.97 17.85 8.29
CA ALA A 225 4.20 17.50 9.70
C ALA A 225 3.23 16.39 10.15
N PHE A 226 1.96 16.48 9.75
CA PHE A 226 0.94 15.48 10.06
C PHE A 226 1.23 14.11 9.46
N VAL A 227 1.49 14.04 8.14
CA VAL A 227 1.80 12.79 7.44
C VAL A 227 3.06 12.16 8.02
N ARG A 228 4.10 12.95 8.31
CA ARG A 228 5.33 12.46 8.95
C ARG A 228 5.07 11.90 10.35
N TRP A 229 4.22 12.57 11.14
CA TRP A 229 3.83 12.11 12.46
C TRP A 229 3.06 10.78 12.40
N CYS A 230 2.08 10.65 11.50
CA CYS A 230 1.36 9.40 11.26
C CYS A 230 2.31 8.28 10.85
N TRP A 231 3.25 8.58 9.94
CA TRP A 231 4.25 7.62 9.48
C TRP A 231 5.18 7.12 10.59
N SER A 232 5.60 8.03 11.48
CA SER A 232 6.51 7.71 12.58
C SER A 232 5.80 7.04 13.77
N ASN A 233 4.48 7.21 13.88
CA ASN A 233 3.65 6.71 14.97
C ASN A 233 2.46 5.91 14.40
N PRO A 234 2.71 4.73 13.80
CA PRO A 234 1.66 3.91 13.24
C PRO A 234 0.72 3.47 14.35
N LEU A 235 -0.56 3.80 14.21
CA LEU A 235 -1.63 3.25 15.05
C LEU A 235 -2.53 2.43 14.13
N PRO A 236 -2.71 1.11 14.40
CA PRO A 236 -3.52 0.23 13.57
C PRO A 236 -5.01 0.54 13.77
N ILE A 237 -5.44 1.66 13.21
CA ILE A 237 -6.82 2.12 13.18
C ILE A 237 -7.33 1.85 11.76
N LYS A 238 -7.90 0.67 11.60
CA LYS A 238 -8.58 0.27 10.38
C LYS A 238 -9.79 1.15 10.14
N ARG A 239 -10.25 1.22 8.89
CA ARG A 239 -11.48 1.93 8.57
C ARG A 239 -12.66 1.40 9.38
N GLN A 240 -12.67 0.10 9.67
CA GLN A 240 -13.67 -0.54 10.53
C GLN A 240 -13.78 0.10 11.92
N SER A 241 -12.68 0.59 12.49
CA SER A 241 -12.69 1.27 13.79
C SER A 241 -13.33 2.66 13.72
N VAL A 242 -13.32 3.29 12.53
CA VAL A 242 -13.84 4.65 12.29
C VAL A 242 -15.21 4.64 11.58
N ALA A 243 -15.56 3.54 10.95
CA ALA A 243 -16.85 3.35 10.29
C ALA A 243 -17.33 1.90 10.50
N PRO A 244 -17.55 1.47 11.76
CA PRO A 244 -17.92 0.09 12.10
C PRO A 244 -19.24 -0.36 11.48
N HIS A 245 -20.02 0.58 10.94
CA HIS A 245 -21.28 0.33 10.25
C HIS A 245 -21.12 -0.02 8.75
N LEU A 246 -19.96 0.23 8.13
CA LEU A 246 -19.62 -0.22 6.76
C LEU A 246 -19.15 -1.67 6.74
N TYR A 247 -19.12 -2.28 7.92
CA TYR A 247 -18.60 -3.60 8.17
C TYR A 247 -19.59 -4.71 7.78
N ASN A 248 -19.10 -5.74 7.08
CA ASN A 248 -19.86 -6.94 6.80
C ASN A 248 -19.57 -8.00 7.86
N LYS A 249 -20.51 -8.29 8.76
CA LYS A 249 -20.36 -9.34 9.80
C LYS A 249 -20.05 -10.74 9.25
N PHE A 250 -20.28 -10.98 7.97
CA PHE A 250 -19.96 -12.27 7.35
C PHE A 250 -18.44 -12.48 7.12
N SER A 251 -17.62 -11.41 7.05
CA SER A 251 -16.17 -11.55 6.82
C SER A 251 -15.35 -11.95 8.06
N GLU A 252 -15.85 -11.74 9.28
CA GLU A 252 -15.17 -12.17 10.53
C GLU A 252 -15.23 -13.67 10.77
N ARG A 253 -16.22 -14.37 10.21
CA ARG A 253 -16.45 -15.81 10.51
C ARG A 253 -15.39 -16.73 9.92
N THR A 254 -14.50 -16.20 9.08
CA THR A 254 -13.33 -16.91 8.59
C THR A 254 -12.10 -16.46 9.37
N CYS A 255 -11.72 -17.26 10.37
CA CYS A 255 -10.50 -17.08 11.17
C CYS A 255 -9.21 -16.94 10.34
N CYS A 256 -9.24 -17.30 9.05
CA CYS A 256 -8.07 -17.38 8.16
C CYS A 256 -8.06 -16.36 7.01
N TRP A 257 -8.98 -15.37 6.97
CA TRP A 257 -9.02 -14.40 5.85
C TRP A 257 -8.52 -13.02 6.28
N ILE A 258 -7.26 -12.71 5.96
CA ILE A 258 -6.74 -11.33 6.09
C ILE A 258 -7.19 -10.55 4.86
N ASN A 259 -8.30 -9.82 4.96
CA ASN A 259 -8.66 -8.87 3.93
C ASN A 259 -7.75 -7.64 4.06
N ARG A 260 -6.88 -7.39 3.06
CA ARG A 260 -6.09 -6.15 3.02
C ARG A 260 -7.03 -5.02 2.62
N GLU A 261 -7.29 -4.11 3.55
CA GLU A 261 -8.05 -2.89 3.25
C GLU A 261 -7.24 -2.01 2.30
N TRP A 262 -7.92 -1.42 1.30
CA TRP A 262 -7.28 -0.51 0.35
C TRP A 262 -6.65 0.69 1.08
N GLU A 263 -7.32 1.16 2.13
CA GLU A 263 -6.88 2.25 3.01
C GLU A 263 -5.67 1.89 3.87
N GLY A 264 -5.44 0.60 4.10
CA GLY A 264 -4.42 0.09 5.01
C GLY A 264 -4.81 0.10 6.47
N GLU A 265 -3.84 -0.23 7.33
CA GLU A 265 -4.05 -0.36 8.76
C GLU A 265 -4.14 0.97 9.50
N ASP A 266 -3.63 2.07 8.92
CA ASP A 266 -3.72 3.41 9.47
C ASP A 266 -4.44 4.35 8.51
N VAL A 267 -5.74 4.49 8.73
CA VAL A 267 -6.59 5.32 7.88
C VAL A 267 -6.19 6.81 7.92
N ARG A 268 -5.52 7.29 9.00
CA ARG A 268 -5.12 8.69 9.14
C ARG A 268 -4.09 9.09 8.09
N LEU A 269 -3.15 8.17 7.81
CA LEU A 269 -2.13 8.35 6.79
C LEU A 269 -2.78 8.57 5.42
N LEU A 270 -3.80 7.77 5.09
CA LEU A 270 -4.53 7.91 3.83
C LEU A 270 -5.21 9.29 3.71
N TYR A 271 -6.00 9.70 4.70
CA TYR A 271 -6.69 11.00 4.65
C TYR A 271 -5.69 12.19 4.64
N GLY A 272 -4.55 12.05 5.32
CA GLY A 272 -3.46 13.03 5.27
C GLY A 272 -2.86 13.14 3.87
N LEU A 273 -2.54 12.00 3.23
CA LEU A 273 -2.05 11.97 1.85
C LEU A 273 -3.07 12.48 0.84
N TRP A 274 -4.36 12.23 1.06
CA TRP A 274 -5.43 12.75 0.22
C TRP A 274 -5.49 14.28 0.28
N ALA A 275 -5.42 14.88 1.47
CA ALA A 275 -5.36 16.33 1.61
C ALA A 275 -4.11 16.93 0.92
N VAL A 276 -2.94 16.28 1.05
CA VAL A 276 -1.72 16.69 0.32
C VAL A 276 -1.90 16.59 -1.19
N ALA A 277 -2.56 15.54 -1.68
CA ALA A 277 -2.82 15.34 -3.10
C ALA A 277 -3.67 16.46 -3.69
N GLU A 278 -4.74 16.89 -3.00
CA GLU A 278 -5.55 18.03 -3.46
C GLU A 278 -4.77 19.35 -3.40
N LEU A 279 -3.95 19.56 -2.36
CA LEU A 279 -3.10 20.74 -2.27
C LEU A 279 -2.10 20.81 -3.44
N VAL A 280 -1.38 19.73 -3.72
CA VAL A 280 -0.39 19.68 -4.79
C VAL A 280 -1.07 19.79 -6.16
N HIS A 281 -2.26 19.20 -6.33
CA HIS A 281 -3.00 19.29 -7.59
C HIS A 281 -3.28 20.74 -8.00
N HIS A 282 -3.70 21.58 -7.05
CA HIS A 282 -4.11 22.95 -7.33
C HIS A 282 -2.99 24.00 -7.20
N PHE A 283 -2.01 23.80 -6.31
CA PHE A 283 -1.05 24.84 -5.97
C PHE A 283 0.38 24.62 -6.51
N TYR A 284 0.67 23.45 -7.10
CA TYR A 284 2.03 23.12 -7.57
C TYR A 284 2.47 23.89 -8.83
N SER A 285 1.57 24.64 -9.49
CA SER A 285 1.93 25.50 -10.64
C SER A 285 2.43 26.90 -10.24
N VAL A 286 2.38 27.27 -8.94
CA VAL A 286 2.70 28.62 -8.45
C VAL A 286 4.02 28.61 -7.68
N SER A 287 5.10 29.03 -8.34
CA SER A 287 6.49 28.99 -7.85
C SER A 287 6.77 29.79 -6.57
N SER A 288 7.65 29.27 -5.70
CA SER A 288 8.67 30.10 -4.99
C SER A 288 9.83 29.23 -4.44
N ASP A 289 11.03 29.81 -4.37
CA ASP A 289 12.27 29.20 -3.83
C ASP A 289 12.17 28.70 -2.36
N LYS A 290 11.11 29.07 -1.62
CA LYS A 290 10.84 28.57 -0.26
C LYS A 290 10.26 27.15 -0.23
N LEU A 291 9.77 26.62 -1.36
CA LEU A 291 9.13 25.31 -1.45
C LEU A 291 10.20 24.18 -1.51
N ASN A 292 11.36 24.43 -2.11
CA ASN A 292 12.39 23.42 -2.42
C ASN A 292 12.82 22.52 -1.23
N ASN A 293 12.96 23.05 0.00
CA ASN A 293 13.32 22.22 1.15
C ASN A 293 12.15 21.36 1.66
N MET A 294 10.92 21.91 1.64
CA MET A 294 9.72 21.14 2.01
C MET A 294 9.39 20.08 0.95
N GLU A 295 9.68 20.35 -0.32
CA GLU A 295 9.54 19.40 -1.42
C GLU A 295 10.50 18.23 -1.28
N ALA A 296 11.79 18.48 -1.00
CA ALA A 296 12.75 17.41 -0.77
C ALA A 296 12.34 16.52 0.41
N GLN A 297 11.85 17.13 1.49
CA GLN A 297 11.35 16.42 2.67
C GLN A 297 10.06 15.64 2.42
N LEU A 298 9.13 16.18 1.61
CA LEU A 298 7.93 15.47 1.18
C LEU A 298 8.33 14.30 0.28
N PHE A 299 9.19 14.55 -0.69
CA PHE A 299 9.65 13.56 -1.65
C PHE A 299 10.25 12.34 -0.95
N SER A 300 11.18 12.53 -0.01
CA SER A 300 11.78 11.42 0.74
C SER A 300 10.73 10.62 1.52
N LEU A 301 9.78 11.31 2.17
CA LEU A 301 8.69 10.68 2.92
C LEU A 301 7.76 9.86 2.00
N LEU A 302 7.41 10.39 0.83
CA LEU A 302 6.56 9.70 -0.14
C LEU A 302 7.25 8.46 -0.72
N GLN A 303 8.56 8.52 -0.97
CA GLN A 303 9.34 7.35 -1.38
C GLN A 303 9.31 6.25 -0.31
N GLU A 304 9.49 6.60 0.96
CA GLU A 304 9.40 5.64 2.07
C GLU A 304 8.01 5.00 2.16
N ILE A 305 6.95 5.80 2.05
CA ILE A 305 5.56 5.31 2.07
C ILE A 305 5.33 4.35 0.90
N CYS A 306 5.73 4.72 -0.32
CA CYS A 306 5.59 3.87 -1.52
C CYS A 306 6.27 2.50 -1.36
N ILE A 307 7.43 2.46 -0.68
CA ILE A 307 8.26 1.25 -0.53
C ILE A 307 7.81 0.39 0.66
N ARG A 308 7.47 1.00 1.81
CA ARG A 308 7.27 0.30 3.08
C ARG A 308 5.80 0.00 3.39
N THR A 309 4.86 0.73 2.80
CA THR A 309 3.44 0.45 2.97
C THR A 309 3.01 -0.71 2.08
N THR A 310 2.12 -1.57 2.58
CA THR A 310 1.54 -2.68 1.81
C THR A 310 0.13 -2.40 1.27
N ALA A 311 -0.48 -1.31 1.74
CA ALA A 311 -1.81 -0.87 1.33
C ALA A 311 -1.79 -0.08 0.01
N ASP A 312 -2.76 -0.35 -0.85
CA ASP A 312 -2.82 0.24 -2.19
C ASP A 312 -3.14 1.73 -2.17
N GLY A 313 -4.04 2.18 -1.30
CA GLY A 313 -4.50 3.57 -1.23
C GLY A 313 -3.40 4.58 -0.91
N PRO A 314 -2.68 4.44 0.23
CA PRO A 314 -1.57 5.34 0.56
C PRO A 314 -0.49 5.38 -0.52
N ARG A 315 -0.16 4.24 -1.12
CA ARG A 315 0.82 4.14 -2.20
C ARG A 315 0.33 4.81 -3.49
N TRP A 316 -0.96 4.71 -3.82
CA TRP A 316 -1.57 5.42 -4.95
C TRP A 316 -1.53 6.93 -4.77
N PHE A 317 -1.92 7.43 -3.60
CA PHE A 317 -1.83 8.87 -3.31
C PHE A 317 -0.39 9.36 -3.30
N ALA A 318 0.55 8.59 -2.74
CA ALA A 318 1.96 8.94 -2.78
C ALA A 318 2.50 9.00 -4.22
N ALA A 319 2.21 7.99 -5.06
CA ALA A 319 2.57 7.99 -6.48
C ALA A 319 1.92 9.15 -7.26
N TYR A 320 0.66 9.46 -6.95
CA TYR A 320 -0.04 10.60 -7.54
C TYR A 320 0.63 11.92 -7.19
N ILE A 321 0.95 12.16 -5.91
CA ILE A 321 1.65 13.36 -5.48
C ILE A 321 3.02 13.44 -6.18
N LEU A 322 3.79 12.35 -6.20
CA LEU A 322 5.08 12.25 -6.89
C LEU A 322 5.01 12.58 -8.40
N SER A 323 3.87 12.32 -9.07
CA SER A 323 3.68 12.65 -10.49
C SER A 323 3.65 14.15 -10.78
N HIS A 324 3.36 14.98 -9.77
CA HIS A 324 3.51 16.42 -9.89
C HIS A 324 5.00 16.83 -9.84
N PHE A 325 5.83 16.08 -9.12
CA PHE A 325 7.30 16.26 -9.08
C PHE A 325 8.05 15.66 -10.28
N GLY A 326 7.34 15.14 -11.29
CA GLY A 326 7.94 14.51 -12.48
C GLY A 326 8.30 13.03 -12.30
N PHE A 327 7.86 12.39 -11.20
CA PHE A 327 8.09 10.97 -10.92
C PHE A 327 6.79 10.19 -11.12
N TYR A 328 6.76 9.31 -12.12
CA TYR A 328 5.55 8.60 -12.51
C TYR A 328 5.72 7.09 -12.26
N GLY A 329 4.97 6.55 -11.29
CA GLY A 329 4.87 5.12 -11.05
C GLY A 329 4.94 4.75 -9.57
N PHE A 330 5.26 3.49 -9.30
CA PHE A 330 5.25 2.91 -7.97
C PHE A 330 6.64 2.40 -7.62
N LEU A 331 7.30 3.09 -6.70
CA LEU A 331 8.61 2.65 -6.22
C LEU A 331 8.48 1.31 -5.50
N SER A 332 9.42 0.41 -5.76
CA SER A 332 9.49 -0.91 -5.13
C SER A 332 10.94 -1.38 -4.98
N LYS A 333 11.22 -2.19 -3.95
CA LYS A 333 12.53 -2.83 -3.75
C LYS A 333 12.90 -3.71 -4.94
N ILE A 334 11.95 -4.52 -5.45
CA ILE A 334 12.18 -5.37 -6.62
C ILE A 334 12.50 -4.55 -7.88
N GLY A 335 11.79 -3.44 -8.09
CA GLY A 335 12.07 -2.50 -9.19
C GLY A 335 13.49 -1.94 -9.10
N LYS A 336 13.95 -1.56 -7.91
CA LYS A 336 15.32 -1.08 -7.69
C LYS A 336 16.38 -2.16 -7.95
N ARG A 337 16.08 -3.44 -7.64
CA ARG A 337 16.96 -4.59 -7.89
C ARG A 337 17.09 -4.85 -9.39
N ILE A 338 15.99 -5.10 -10.08
CA ILE A 338 15.98 -5.45 -11.51
C ILE A 338 16.30 -4.25 -12.41
N GLY A 339 15.99 -3.03 -11.97
CA GLY A 339 16.24 -1.78 -12.68
C GLY A 339 17.64 -1.62 -13.23
N LYS A 340 18.64 -2.00 -12.44
CA LYS A 340 20.06 -1.90 -12.81
C LYS A 340 20.41 -2.75 -14.03
N ALA A 341 19.70 -3.87 -14.25
CA ALA A 341 19.95 -4.75 -15.40
C ALA A 341 19.66 -4.06 -16.74
N LEU A 342 18.73 -3.09 -16.79
CA LEU A 342 18.38 -2.38 -18.02
C LEU A 342 19.59 -1.65 -18.63
N TYR A 343 20.43 -1.03 -17.80
CA TYR A 343 21.57 -0.23 -18.27
C TYR A 343 22.89 -1.00 -18.35
N MET A 344 22.99 -2.14 -17.66
CA MET A 344 24.20 -2.97 -17.72
C MET A 344 24.18 -3.95 -18.90
N GLU A 345 23.01 -4.17 -19.52
CA GLU A 345 22.80 -5.07 -20.67
C GLU A 345 23.23 -6.54 -20.42
N GLU A 346 23.45 -6.90 -19.16
CA GLU A 346 23.88 -8.23 -18.73
C GLU A 346 22.77 -9.25 -18.87
N PHE A 347 23.02 -10.33 -19.62
CA PHE A 347 22.04 -11.36 -19.95
C PHE A 347 20.84 -10.86 -20.78
N ALA A 348 20.96 -9.72 -21.46
CA ALA A 348 19.95 -9.26 -22.40
C ALA A 348 19.80 -10.25 -23.57
N ASP A 349 18.57 -10.71 -23.80
CA ASP A 349 18.24 -11.75 -24.77
C ASP A 349 17.30 -11.25 -25.89
N VAL A 350 16.82 -10.00 -25.78
CA VAL A 350 15.98 -9.33 -26.76
C VAL A 350 16.58 -8.00 -27.19
N GLN A 351 16.54 -7.70 -28.48
CA GLN A 351 16.96 -6.41 -29.03
C GLN A 351 15.77 -5.64 -29.63
N LEU A 352 15.55 -4.41 -29.18
CA LEU A 352 14.54 -3.50 -29.71
C LEU A 352 15.21 -2.51 -30.66
N ILE A 353 14.90 -2.59 -31.95
CA ILE A 353 15.49 -1.73 -32.99
C ILE A 353 14.49 -0.66 -33.39
N LEU A 354 14.88 0.60 -33.20
CA LEU A 354 14.13 1.77 -33.63
C LEU A 354 14.33 2.04 -35.13
N ALA A 355 13.40 2.78 -35.74
CA ALA A 355 13.52 3.19 -37.14
C ALA A 355 14.77 4.06 -37.43
N THR A 356 15.32 4.70 -36.39
CA THR A 356 16.59 5.45 -36.46
C THR A 356 17.83 4.56 -36.57
N GLY A 357 17.68 3.24 -36.42
CA GLY A 357 18.77 2.27 -36.35
C GLY A 357 19.34 2.08 -34.94
N LYS A 358 18.95 2.90 -33.95
CA LYS A 358 19.33 2.71 -32.55
C LYS A 358 18.72 1.40 -32.02
N ALA A 359 19.53 0.58 -31.38
CA ALA A 359 19.13 -0.65 -30.73
C ALA A 359 19.14 -0.49 -29.20
N LEU A 360 18.19 -1.11 -28.52
CA LEU A 360 18.12 -1.22 -27.05
C LEU A 360 18.12 -2.70 -26.67
N SER A 361 19.08 -3.10 -25.84
CA SER A 361 19.20 -4.47 -25.29
C SER A 361 18.30 -4.61 -24.07
N VAL A 362 17.40 -5.59 -24.07
CA VAL A 362 16.41 -5.82 -23.00
C VAL A 362 16.21 -7.31 -22.73
N HIS A 363 15.53 -7.60 -21.63
CA HIS A 363 15.24 -8.95 -21.14
C HIS A 363 13.80 -9.35 -21.48
N GLY A 364 13.66 -10.42 -22.26
CA GLY A 364 12.39 -10.97 -22.72
C GLY A 364 11.46 -11.34 -21.57
N VAL A 365 11.99 -11.93 -20.49
CA VAL A 365 11.20 -12.27 -19.29
C VAL A 365 10.57 -11.02 -18.64
N VAL A 366 11.33 -9.93 -18.52
CA VAL A 366 10.82 -8.70 -17.89
C VAL A 366 9.72 -8.08 -18.74
N LEU A 367 9.92 -8.03 -20.07
CA LEU A 367 8.89 -7.54 -20.99
C LEU A 367 7.65 -8.45 -20.98
N ALA A 368 7.81 -9.76 -20.99
CA ALA A 368 6.69 -10.71 -21.01
C ALA A 368 5.81 -10.62 -19.75
N ILE A 369 6.37 -10.22 -18.62
CA ILE A 369 5.63 -10.04 -17.37
C ILE A 369 5.00 -8.65 -17.29
N ARG A 370 5.79 -7.61 -17.56
CA ARG A 370 5.42 -6.22 -17.21
C ARG A 370 4.98 -5.36 -18.38
N CYS A 371 5.33 -5.73 -19.61
CA CYS A 371 4.89 -5.03 -20.82
C CYS A 371 4.81 -5.96 -22.05
N PRO A 372 3.94 -7.00 -22.03
CA PRO A 372 3.86 -7.98 -23.11
C PRO A 372 3.69 -7.40 -24.53
N PRO A 373 2.96 -6.29 -24.76
CA PRO A 373 2.78 -5.72 -26.09
C PRO A 373 4.07 -5.29 -26.81
N LEU A 374 5.20 -5.14 -26.09
CA LEU A 374 6.51 -4.87 -26.72
C LEU A 374 7.14 -6.11 -27.35
N LEU A 375 6.61 -7.30 -27.06
CA LEU A 375 7.00 -8.55 -27.70
C LEU A 375 5.98 -8.89 -28.79
N PRO A 376 6.42 -9.42 -29.95
CA PRO A 376 5.48 -9.87 -30.96
C PRO A 376 4.69 -11.08 -30.41
N PRO A 377 3.39 -11.18 -30.76
CA PRO A 377 2.52 -12.26 -30.29
C PRO A 377 3.17 -13.61 -30.59
N GLY A 378 3.24 -14.47 -29.58
CA GLY A 378 3.86 -15.79 -29.71
C GLY A 378 3.11 -16.62 -30.75
N ASN A 379 3.82 -17.19 -31.72
CA ASN A 379 3.28 -18.25 -32.55
C ASN A 379 3.08 -19.48 -31.64
N GLU A 380 1.87 -19.65 -31.12
CA GLU A 380 1.41 -20.97 -30.71
C GLU A 380 1.45 -21.87 -31.96
N LYS A 381 2.31 -22.89 -31.93
CA LYS A 381 2.58 -23.94 -32.93
C LYS A 381 3.70 -23.65 -33.95
N THR A 382 4.90 -24.08 -33.58
CA THR A 382 5.75 -24.91 -34.47
C THR A 382 6.45 -25.99 -33.64
N SER A 383 5.68 -26.76 -32.86
CA SER A 383 6.07 -28.14 -32.56
C SER A 383 5.69 -28.98 -33.78
N ASN A 384 6.67 -29.24 -34.65
CA ASN A 384 6.85 -30.48 -35.45
C ASN A 384 7.72 -30.20 -36.66
N ASN A 385 9.02 -30.51 -36.53
CA ASN A 385 9.73 -31.53 -37.32
C ASN A 385 11.21 -31.17 -37.49
N SER A 386 12.03 -31.96 -36.80
CA SER A 386 13.35 -32.47 -37.21
C SER A 386 14.14 -31.70 -38.29
N SER A 387 15.32 -31.22 -37.90
CA SER A 387 16.55 -31.76 -38.49
C SER A 387 17.70 -31.65 -37.49
N MET A 388 18.19 -32.81 -37.05
CA MET A 388 19.55 -32.96 -36.55
C MET A 388 20.51 -32.38 -37.59
N GLY A 389 21.23 -31.34 -37.20
CA GLY A 389 22.26 -30.69 -37.96
C GLY A 389 23.18 -30.01 -36.96
N ASP A 390 24.24 -30.75 -36.65
CA ASP A 390 25.50 -30.33 -36.03
C ASP A 390 25.70 -28.81 -35.95
N ASP A 391 25.81 -28.26 -34.74
CA ASP A 391 26.42 -26.95 -34.49
C ASP A 391 26.83 -26.87 -33.02
N THR A 392 27.97 -27.49 -32.73
CA THR A 392 28.76 -27.20 -31.54
C THR A 392 29.57 -25.92 -31.81
N GLU A 393 28.92 -24.79 -32.07
CA GLU A 393 29.62 -23.51 -32.23
C GLU A 393 28.75 -22.29 -31.89
N LYS A 394 29.31 -21.40 -31.04
CA LYS A 394 28.87 -20.03 -30.66
C LYS A 394 27.89 -19.88 -29.48
N LEU A 395 28.44 -20.07 -28.28
CA LEU A 395 27.92 -19.56 -27.00
C LEU A 395 28.26 -18.07 -26.74
N SER A 396 28.32 -17.23 -27.79
CA SER A 396 28.61 -15.79 -27.64
C SER A 396 27.72 -14.92 -28.52
N GLY A 397 26.78 -14.19 -27.92
CA GLY A 397 26.32 -12.90 -28.45
C GLY A 397 25.12 -12.86 -29.40
N ASN A 398 24.36 -13.95 -29.62
CA ASN A 398 23.15 -13.87 -30.45
C ASN A 398 21.91 -13.63 -29.58
N PHE A 399 21.30 -12.44 -29.70
CA PHE A 399 19.99 -12.16 -29.14
C PHE A 399 18.98 -13.21 -29.61
N ARG A 400 18.23 -13.81 -28.67
CA ARG A 400 17.19 -14.81 -28.98
C ARG A 400 16.07 -14.22 -29.83
N LYS A 401 15.83 -12.90 -29.73
CA LYS A 401 14.75 -12.22 -30.44
C LYS A 401 15.11 -10.77 -30.80
N THR A 402 14.76 -10.34 -32.00
CA THR A 402 14.86 -8.94 -32.44
C THR A 402 13.47 -8.41 -32.77
N VAL A 403 13.12 -7.23 -32.24
CA VAL A 403 11.84 -6.54 -32.49
C VAL A 403 12.13 -5.22 -33.17
N ARG A 404 11.53 -4.95 -34.33
CA ARG A 404 11.72 -3.71 -35.08
C ARG A 404 10.48 -2.82 -34.95
N PHE A 405 10.67 -1.59 -34.51
CA PHE A 405 9.60 -0.61 -34.37
C PHE A 405 9.50 0.28 -35.62
N SER A 406 8.29 0.77 -35.88
CA SER A 406 8.03 1.73 -36.95
C SER A 406 8.55 3.13 -36.60
N THR A 407 8.57 4.02 -37.58
CA THR A 407 8.93 5.45 -37.43
C THR A 407 8.01 6.22 -36.49
N HIS A 408 6.86 5.65 -36.12
CA HIS A 408 5.88 6.29 -35.22
C HIS A 408 6.24 6.13 -33.74
N VAL A 409 7.21 5.28 -33.39
CA VAL A 409 7.65 5.10 -32.00
C VAL A 409 8.82 6.03 -31.70
N ASP A 410 8.58 7.00 -30.82
CA ASP A 410 9.63 7.90 -30.33
C ASP A 410 10.62 7.11 -29.45
N GLY A 411 11.90 7.17 -29.83
CA GLY A 411 12.95 6.40 -29.16
C GLY A 411 13.25 6.84 -27.73
N GLN A 412 13.08 8.12 -27.42
CA GLN A 412 13.28 8.66 -26.07
C GLN A 412 12.12 8.22 -25.18
N ALA A 413 10.88 8.34 -25.67
CA ALA A 413 9.69 7.87 -24.98
C ALA A 413 9.73 6.36 -24.73
N LEU A 414 10.22 5.56 -25.68
CA LEU A 414 10.41 4.11 -25.48
C LEU A 414 11.44 3.82 -24.39
N GLN A 415 12.58 4.50 -24.39
CA GLN A 415 13.60 4.33 -23.35
C GLN A 415 13.04 4.66 -21.96
N THR A 416 12.31 5.77 -21.83
CA THR A 416 11.68 6.16 -20.56
C THR A 416 10.53 5.22 -20.16
N LEU A 417 9.82 4.64 -21.13
CA LEU A 417 8.85 3.57 -20.83
C LEU A 417 9.55 2.35 -20.23
N LEU A 418 10.72 1.97 -20.77
CA LEU A 418 11.50 0.86 -20.22
C LEU A 418 11.95 1.15 -18.78
N ASP A 419 12.25 2.40 -18.44
CA ASP A 419 12.52 2.77 -17.04
C ASP A 419 11.33 2.39 -16.14
N PHE A 420 10.10 2.71 -16.53
CA PHE A 420 8.91 2.26 -15.77
C PHE A 420 8.76 0.74 -15.75
N VAL A 421 9.00 0.06 -16.88
CA VAL A 421 8.89 -1.41 -16.95
C VAL A 421 9.89 -2.09 -16.00
N TYR A 422 11.09 -1.55 -15.83
CA TYR A 422 12.13 -2.15 -15.00
C TYR A 422 12.10 -1.66 -13.55
N PHE A 423 12.05 -0.35 -13.34
CA PHE A 423 12.09 0.27 -12.01
C PHE A 423 10.72 0.32 -11.32
N GLY A 424 9.63 0.17 -12.07
CA GLY A 424 8.26 0.40 -11.60
C GLY A 424 7.87 1.89 -11.58
N TYR A 425 8.81 2.79 -11.87
CA TYR A 425 8.63 4.23 -11.99
C TYR A 425 9.54 4.80 -13.07
N LEU A 426 9.24 6.00 -13.55
CA LEU A 426 10.09 6.78 -14.45
C LEU A 426 10.14 8.24 -14.02
N GLU A 427 11.18 8.93 -14.47
CA GLU A 427 11.34 10.37 -14.35
C GLU A 427 11.14 11.01 -15.73
N GLY A 428 10.39 12.11 -15.80
CA GLY A 428 10.13 12.74 -17.09
C GLY A 428 9.60 14.16 -16.99
N GLU A 429 10.15 15.03 -17.83
CA GLU A 429 9.63 16.38 -18.04
C GLU A 429 8.34 16.38 -18.87
N GLU A 430 7.56 17.46 -18.80
CA GLU A 430 6.23 17.54 -19.41
C GLU A 430 6.22 17.28 -20.93
N GLU A 431 7.27 17.71 -21.66
CA GLU A 431 7.40 17.45 -23.11
C GLU A 431 7.63 15.96 -23.45
N LEU A 432 8.35 15.24 -22.60
CA LEU A 432 8.54 13.80 -22.73
C LEU A 432 7.25 13.05 -22.38
N VAL A 433 6.56 13.49 -21.32
CA VAL A 433 5.28 12.93 -20.86
C VAL A 433 4.20 13.00 -21.95
N LYS A 434 4.14 14.09 -22.73
CA LYS A 434 3.21 14.22 -23.88
C LYS A 434 3.40 13.10 -24.91
N ARG A 435 4.66 12.77 -25.23
CA ARG A 435 5.02 11.70 -26.18
C ARG A 435 4.86 10.30 -25.61
N LEU A 436 5.02 10.15 -24.29
CA LEU A 436 4.86 8.88 -23.58
C LEU A 436 3.40 8.43 -23.42
N LYS A 437 2.47 9.38 -23.22
CA LYS A 437 1.02 9.12 -23.07
C LYS A 437 0.43 8.15 -24.11
N PRO A 438 0.59 8.35 -25.43
CA PRO A 438 0.06 7.42 -26.43
C PRO A 438 0.75 6.05 -26.35
N LEU A 439 2.06 6.01 -26.10
CA LEU A 439 2.81 4.76 -26.00
C LEU A 439 2.38 3.90 -24.80
N ALA A 440 2.21 4.52 -23.63
CA ALA A 440 1.71 3.85 -22.43
C ALA A 440 0.31 3.26 -22.63
N LYS A 441 -0.57 3.98 -23.36
CA LYS A 441 -1.89 3.46 -23.75
C LYS A 441 -1.77 2.26 -24.69
N SER A 442 -0.94 2.34 -25.72
CA SER A 442 -0.70 1.23 -26.66
C SER A 442 -0.12 -0.01 -25.98
N CYS A 443 0.63 0.17 -24.89
CA CYS A 443 1.17 -0.92 -24.08
C CYS A 443 0.19 -1.43 -23.00
N ASN A 444 -1.05 -0.93 -22.96
CA ASN A 444 -2.06 -1.26 -21.96
C ASN A 444 -1.62 -1.00 -20.49
N LEU A 445 -0.72 -0.05 -20.27
CA LEU A 445 -0.24 0.33 -18.94
C LEU A 445 -1.20 1.35 -18.31
N GLN A 446 -2.37 0.88 -17.89
CA GLN A 446 -3.42 1.74 -17.32
C GLN A 446 -2.95 2.52 -16.08
N PRO A 447 -2.25 1.92 -15.09
CA PRO A 447 -1.82 2.66 -13.92
C PRO A 447 -0.84 3.79 -14.23
N LEU A 448 0.13 3.54 -15.12
CA LEU A 448 1.03 4.58 -15.61
C LEU A 448 0.25 5.66 -16.35
N SER A 449 -0.71 5.28 -17.20
CA SER A 449 -1.54 6.24 -17.91
C SER A 449 -2.28 7.17 -16.95
N LEU A 450 -2.90 6.65 -15.88
CA LEU A 450 -3.57 7.48 -14.86
C LEU A 450 -2.62 8.54 -14.27
N LEU A 451 -1.39 8.15 -13.93
CA LEU A 451 -0.38 9.06 -13.37
C LEU A 451 0.12 10.08 -14.41
N LEU A 452 0.37 9.68 -15.65
CA LEU A 452 0.79 10.61 -16.72
C LEU A 452 -0.28 11.66 -17.04
N TYR A 453 -1.56 11.32 -16.91
CA TYR A 453 -2.66 12.26 -17.04
C TYR A 453 -2.99 12.99 -15.73
N ARG A 454 -2.24 12.74 -14.64
CA ARG A 454 -2.50 13.27 -13.29
C ARG A 454 -3.97 13.12 -12.89
N LYS A 455 -4.55 11.95 -13.17
CA LYS A 455 -5.90 11.62 -12.73
C LYS A 455 -5.87 11.22 -11.27
N ARG A 456 -6.82 11.75 -10.50
CA ARG A 456 -6.98 11.42 -9.07
C ARG A 456 -7.10 9.89 -8.88
N PRO A 457 -6.49 9.33 -7.81
CA PRO A 457 -6.65 7.92 -7.49
C PRO A 457 -8.11 7.53 -7.28
N ASN A 458 -8.53 6.43 -7.89
CA ASN A 458 -9.87 5.87 -7.66
C ASN A 458 -9.81 4.86 -6.53
N TRP A 459 -10.76 4.93 -5.61
CA TRP A 459 -10.86 3.99 -4.50
C TRP A 459 -10.97 2.55 -4.98
N GLY A 460 -10.28 1.63 -4.28
CA GLY A 460 -10.28 0.20 -4.61
C GLY A 460 -9.47 -0.18 -5.84
N THR A 461 -8.79 0.78 -6.49
CA THR A 461 -7.86 0.47 -7.58
C THR A 461 -6.63 -0.22 -7.02
N SER A 462 -6.34 -1.42 -7.52
CA SER A 462 -5.13 -2.14 -7.15
C SER A 462 -3.89 -1.49 -7.77
N ILE A 463 -2.76 -1.61 -7.08
CA ILE A 463 -1.48 -1.20 -7.65
C ILE A 463 -1.00 -2.28 -8.62
N PRO A 464 -0.38 -1.91 -9.76
CA PRO A 464 0.26 -2.89 -10.62
C PRO A 464 1.29 -3.69 -9.83
N ASN A 465 1.11 -5.00 -9.85
CA ASN A 465 2.02 -5.89 -9.17
C ASN A 465 3.40 -5.80 -9.83
N CYS A 466 4.38 -5.34 -9.07
CA CYS A 466 5.76 -5.28 -9.51
C CYS A 466 6.47 -6.63 -9.35
N ASP A 467 5.80 -7.67 -8.86
CA ASP A 467 6.40 -9.00 -8.82
C ASP A 467 6.76 -9.52 -10.21
N LEU A 468 7.68 -10.46 -10.22
CA LEU A 468 8.14 -11.18 -11.39
C LEU A 468 7.64 -12.63 -11.37
N ALA A 469 6.81 -13.01 -10.40
CA ALA A 469 6.43 -14.41 -10.14
C ALA A 469 5.76 -15.09 -11.34
N LEU A 470 5.05 -14.33 -12.17
CA LEU A 470 4.50 -14.81 -13.45
C LEU A 470 5.57 -15.38 -14.40
N GLY A 471 6.83 -14.95 -14.25
CA GLY A 471 7.98 -15.50 -14.96
C GLY A 471 8.30 -16.95 -14.59
N LEU A 472 7.94 -17.40 -13.38
CA LEU A 472 8.11 -18.80 -12.96
C LEU A 472 7.05 -19.73 -13.57
N GLY A 473 6.08 -19.17 -14.28
CA GLY A 473 5.06 -19.91 -15.00
C GLY A 473 5.35 -20.02 -16.51
N PRO A 474 4.36 -20.48 -17.29
CA PRO A 474 4.51 -20.69 -18.74
C PRO A 474 4.99 -19.46 -19.51
N VAL A 475 4.59 -18.25 -19.08
CA VAL A 475 4.93 -16.98 -19.73
C VAL A 475 6.45 -16.74 -19.75
N GLY A 476 7.12 -17.04 -18.64
CA GLY A 476 8.57 -16.86 -18.51
C GLY A 476 9.40 -18.09 -18.85
N HIS A 477 8.84 -19.31 -18.79
CA HIS A 477 9.60 -20.54 -19.07
C HIS A 477 10.40 -20.51 -20.39
N GLN A 478 9.87 -19.91 -21.46
CA GLN A 478 10.57 -19.76 -22.74
C GLN A 478 11.86 -18.93 -22.66
N PHE A 479 11.98 -18.08 -21.64
CA PHE A 479 13.14 -17.23 -21.36
C PHE A 479 14.04 -17.80 -20.27
N SER A 480 13.69 -18.95 -19.67
CA SER A 480 14.55 -19.59 -18.69
C SER A 480 15.89 -19.96 -19.31
N ASP A 481 16.96 -19.65 -18.59
CA ASP A 481 18.35 -19.79 -19.01
C ASP A 481 19.24 -20.35 -17.88
N ILE A 482 18.65 -20.76 -16.76
CA ILE A 482 19.31 -21.43 -15.65
C ILE A 482 18.31 -22.22 -14.77
N ILE A 483 18.80 -23.29 -14.15
CA ILE A 483 18.05 -24.16 -13.24
C ILE A 483 18.63 -24.05 -11.83
N LEU A 484 17.76 -23.92 -10.82
CA LEU A 484 18.14 -24.13 -9.42
C LEU A 484 17.74 -25.55 -9.00
N GLU A 485 18.70 -26.33 -8.51
CA GLU A 485 18.51 -27.69 -8.02
C GLU A 485 18.57 -27.71 -6.50
N ALA A 486 17.53 -28.25 -5.84
CA ALA A 486 17.49 -28.36 -4.38
C ALA A 486 18.21 -29.62 -3.90
N LYS A 487 18.54 -29.67 -2.61
CA LYS A 487 19.06 -30.87 -1.96
C LYS A 487 18.01 -31.98 -2.01
N SER A 488 18.36 -33.12 -2.60
CA SER A 488 17.44 -34.24 -2.80
C SER A 488 16.92 -34.82 -1.48
N SER A 489 15.60 -34.91 -1.35
CA SER A 489 14.91 -35.51 -0.20
C SER A 489 14.22 -36.83 -0.57
N GLY A 490 14.90 -37.75 -1.27
CA GLY A 490 14.42 -39.14 -1.50
C GLY A 490 13.06 -39.35 -2.20
N LEU A 491 12.34 -38.29 -2.57
CA LEU A 491 11.00 -38.32 -3.17
C LEU A 491 11.08 -38.57 -4.69
N SER A 492 10.10 -39.28 -5.23
CA SER A 492 9.93 -39.45 -6.68
C SER A 492 9.49 -38.11 -7.30
N TRP A 493 10.47 -37.33 -7.78
CA TRP A 493 10.23 -36.03 -8.41
C TRP A 493 10.11 -36.14 -9.93
N THR A 494 9.18 -35.38 -10.51
CA THR A 494 9.06 -35.22 -11.97
C THR A 494 8.84 -33.75 -12.31
N CYS A 495 9.44 -33.31 -13.42
CA CYS A 495 9.24 -31.98 -13.95
C CYS A 495 8.33 -32.02 -15.18
N SER A 496 7.39 -31.08 -15.27
CA SER A 496 6.48 -30.96 -16.41
C SER A 496 7.15 -30.35 -17.65
N VAL A 497 8.36 -29.82 -17.51
CA VAL A 497 9.07 -29.04 -18.54
C VAL A 497 10.28 -29.79 -19.09
N CYS A 498 10.96 -30.59 -18.28
CA CYS A 498 12.17 -31.31 -18.68
C CYS A 498 12.24 -32.72 -18.10
N SER A 499 13.22 -33.51 -18.54
CA SER A 499 13.39 -34.91 -18.16
C SER A 499 14.18 -35.14 -16.87
N LEU A 500 14.54 -34.09 -16.13
CA LEU A 500 15.30 -34.22 -14.88
C LEU A 500 14.41 -34.79 -13.75
N SER A 501 14.94 -35.78 -13.03
CA SER A 501 14.28 -36.49 -11.91
C SER A 501 14.69 -35.98 -10.53
N VAL A 502 15.39 -34.85 -10.46
CA VAL A 502 15.80 -34.20 -9.21
C VAL A 502 14.93 -32.96 -8.94
N PRO A 503 14.60 -32.62 -7.69
CA PRO A 503 13.83 -31.41 -7.38
C PRO A 503 14.53 -30.13 -7.87
N HIS A 504 13.92 -29.42 -8.82
CA HIS A 504 14.52 -28.21 -9.41
C HIS A 504 13.48 -27.19 -9.89
N LYS A 505 13.93 -25.95 -10.12
CA LYS A 505 13.14 -24.86 -10.72
C LYS A 505 13.87 -24.20 -11.88
N HIS A 506 13.12 -23.96 -12.96
CA HIS A 506 13.52 -23.13 -14.09
C HIS A 506 13.41 -21.65 -13.71
N VAL A 507 14.51 -20.91 -13.79
CA VAL A 507 14.57 -19.49 -13.41
C VAL A 507 15.37 -18.68 -14.45
N HIS A 508 15.63 -17.40 -14.16
CA HIS A 508 16.27 -16.45 -15.08
C HIS A 508 17.53 -15.85 -14.48
N LYS A 509 18.67 -15.91 -15.20
CA LYS A 509 19.96 -15.37 -14.77
C LYS A 509 19.87 -13.90 -14.42
N VAL A 510 19.20 -13.08 -15.23
CA VAL A 510 19.03 -11.64 -14.95
C VAL A 510 18.37 -11.37 -13.59
N ILE A 511 17.36 -12.17 -13.21
CA ILE A 511 16.63 -11.99 -11.95
C ILE A 511 17.49 -12.45 -10.77
N LEU A 512 18.19 -13.58 -10.90
CA LEU A 512 19.14 -14.07 -9.88
C LEU A 512 20.30 -13.08 -9.67
N TRP A 513 20.92 -12.65 -10.77
CA TRP A 513 22.03 -11.71 -10.81
C TRP A 513 21.68 -10.35 -10.18
N SER A 514 20.43 -9.91 -10.35
CA SER A 514 19.91 -8.67 -9.74
C SER A 514 19.59 -8.82 -8.25
N SER A 515 19.41 -10.04 -7.76
CA SER A 515 18.84 -10.31 -6.45
C SER A 515 19.84 -10.42 -5.30
N CYS A 516 21.04 -10.94 -5.54
CA CYS A 516 22.09 -10.97 -4.50
C CYS A 516 23.50 -10.91 -5.08
N ASP A 517 24.44 -10.40 -4.27
CA ASP A 517 25.82 -10.20 -4.68
C ASP A 517 26.58 -11.52 -4.88
N TYR A 518 26.26 -12.55 -4.10
CA TYR A 518 26.82 -13.89 -4.27
C TYR A 518 26.49 -14.48 -5.66
N LEU A 519 25.21 -14.49 -6.05
CA LEU A 519 24.80 -15.01 -7.36
C LEU A 519 25.32 -14.11 -8.49
N ARG A 520 25.41 -12.79 -8.26
CA ARG A 520 26.03 -11.88 -9.21
C ARG A 520 27.48 -12.27 -9.50
N ALA A 521 28.26 -12.51 -8.45
CA ALA A 521 29.65 -12.94 -8.54
C ALA A 521 29.75 -14.33 -9.18
N LEU A 522 28.92 -15.29 -8.74
CA LEU A 522 28.88 -16.65 -9.29
C LEU A 522 28.69 -16.65 -10.80
N LEU A 523 27.68 -15.91 -11.28
CA LEU A 523 27.31 -15.84 -12.70
C LEU A 523 28.30 -15.03 -13.55
N LYS A 524 29.14 -14.18 -12.94
CA LYS A 524 30.15 -13.36 -13.63
C LYS A 524 31.60 -13.82 -13.43
N SER A 525 31.83 -14.85 -12.61
CA SER A 525 33.18 -15.26 -12.19
C SER A 525 34.08 -15.75 -13.33
N GLY A 526 33.50 -16.19 -14.46
CA GLY A 526 34.24 -16.87 -15.53
C GLY A 526 34.74 -18.26 -15.12
N MET A 527 34.35 -18.76 -13.94
CA MET A 527 34.66 -20.11 -13.47
C MET A 527 33.69 -21.13 -14.09
N GLN A 528 33.98 -22.43 -13.92
CA GLN A 528 33.15 -23.51 -14.48
C GLN A 528 31.68 -23.38 -14.07
N GLU A 529 31.44 -22.96 -12.82
CA GLU A 529 30.12 -22.73 -12.24
C GLU A 529 29.34 -21.62 -12.97
N SER A 530 30.03 -20.60 -13.51
CA SER A 530 29.38 -19.50 -14.26
C SER A 530 28.83 -19.94 -15.62
N TYR A 531 29.46 -20.96 -16.22
CA TYR A 531 29.02 -21.57 -17.47
C TYR A 531 27.97 -22.67 -17.26
N SER A 532 27.79 -23.12 -16.01
CA SER A 532 26.79 -24.11 -15.66
C SER A 532 25.38 -23.61 -15.96
N GLN A 533 24.55 -24.51 -16.48
CA GLN A 533 23.10 -24.29 -16.64
C GLN A 533 22.32 -24.64 -15.36
N THR A 534 23.00 -25.18 -14.35
CA THR A 534 22.40 -25.61 -13.08
C THR A 534 23.21 -25.09 -11.90
N VAL A 535 22.54 -24.49 -10.92
CA VAL A 535 23.11 -24.10 -9.63
C VAL A 535 22.48 -24.96 -8.54
N LYS A 536 23.33 -25.70 -7.82
CA LYS A 536 22.91 -26.51 -6.69
C LYS A 536 22.77 -25.64 -5.45
N VAL A 537 21.58 -25.61 -4.87
CA VAL A 537 21.27 -24.85 -3.67
C VAL A 537 21.26 -25.82 -2.48
N PRO A 538 22.08 -25.60 -1.44
CA PRO A 538 22.26 -26.57 -0.36
C PRO A 538 21.13 -26.56 0.69
N VAL A 539 19.88 -26.39 0.26
CA VAL A 539 18.67 -26.36 1.11
C VAL A 539 17.63 -27.34 0.59
N SER A 540 16.63 -27.67 1.42
CA SER A 540 15.48 -28.48 1.03
C SER A 540 14.71 -27.87 -0.15
N TRP A 541 13.86 -28.68 -0.79
CA TRP A 541 12.97 -28.21 -1.84
C TRP A 541 12.07 -27.07 -1.34
N GLU A 542 11.51 -27.21 -0.15
CA GLU A 542 10.62 -26.25 0.50
C GLU A 542 11.35 -24.92 0.78
N GLY A 543 12.59 -24.99 1.28
CA GLY A 543 13.46 -23.82 1.45
C GLY A 543 13.77 -23.13 0.13
N MET A 544 14.13 -23.89 -0.90
CA MET A 544 14.44 -23.34 -2.22
C MET A 544 13.23 -22.65 -2.85
N ILE A 545 12.02 -23.19 -2.72
CA ILE A 545 10.81 -22.56 -3.25
C ILE A 545 10.52 -21.23 -2.58
N LYS A 546 10.61 -21.16 -1.24
CA LYS A 546 10.44 -19.90 -0.50
C LYS A 546 11.48 -18.85 -0.90
N LEU A 547 12.73 -19.27 -1.12
CA LEU A 547 13.79 -18.39 -1.64
C LEU A 547 13.48 -17.86 -3.03
N VAL A 548 13.08 -18.75 -3.95
CA VAL A 548 12.71 -18.36 -5.32
C VAL A 548 11.52 -17.41 -5.31
N GLU A 549 10.51 -17.66 -4.48
CA GLU A 549 9.37 -16.77 -4.34
C GLU A 549 9.80 -15.38 -3.84
N TRP A 550 10.68 -15.30 -2.84
CA TRP A 550 11.25 -14.03 -2.38
C TRP A 550 12.08 -13.31 -3.45
N ILE A 551 12.91 -14.03 -4.21
CA ILE A 551 13.71 -13.47 -5.31
C ILE A 551 12.79 -12.79 -6.34
N TYR A 552 11.63 -13.38 -6.60
CA TYR A 552 10.69 -12.92 -7.63
C TYR A 552 9.62 -11.96 -7.13
N THR A 553 9.33 -11.89 -5.82
CA THR A 553 8.23 -11.08 -5.28
C THR A 553 8.67 -10.04 -4.25
N ASP A 554 9.89 -10.15 -3.73
CA ASP A 554 10.37 -9.43 -2.53
C ASP A 554 9.56 -9.75 -1.25
N GLN A 555 8.72 -10.78 -1.27
CA GLN A 555 7.94 -11.24 -0.14
C GLN A 555 8.32 -12.67 0.21
N LEU A 556 8.64 -12.90 1.48
CA LEU A 556 8.84 -14.25 2.00
C LEU A 556 7.45 -14.82 2.37
N PRO A 557 7.09 -16.03 1.91
CA PRO A 557 5.83 -16.65 2.30
C PRO A 557 5.75 -16.81 3.81
N ASN A 558 4.63 -16.42 4.42
CA ASN A 558 4.41 -16.63 5.84
C ASN A 558 4.12 -18.11 6.13
N PRO A 559 4.51 -18.62 7.30
CA PRO A 559 4.05 -19.93 7.75
C PRO A 559 2.54 -19.92 8.00
N PRO A 560 1.90 -21.10 8.09
CA PRO A 560 0.55 -21.22 8.61
C PRO A 560 0.42 -20.50 9.96
N SER A 561 -0.72 -19.82 10.18
CA SER A 561 -0.96 -19.00 11.39
C SER A 561 -2.40 -19.15 11.89
N GLY A 562 -2.65 -18.72 13.13
CA GLY A 562 -3.98 -18.79 13.76
C GLY A 562 -4.42 -20.25 13.96
N CYS A 563 -5.70 -20.55 13.73
CA CYS A 563 -6.23 -21.88 13.99
C CYS A 563 -5.54 -23.00 13.18
N LEU A 564 -4.99 -22.70 12.00
CA LEU A 564 -4.22 -23.69 11.24
C LEU A 564 -2.95 -24.08 11.98
N TRP A 565 -2.24 -23.10 12.54
CA TRP A 565 -1.04 -23.34 13.34
C TRP A 565 -1.36 -24.01 14.66
N ASP A 566 -2.40 -23.54 15.37
CA ASP A 566 -2.73 -24.05 16.70
C ASP A 566 -3.15 -25.53 16.67
N ASN A 567 -3.78 -25.98 15.59
CA ASN A 567 -4.21 -27.37 15.40
C ASN A 567 -3.09 -28.30 14.87
N MET A 568 -1.91 -27.77 14.52
CA MET A 568 -0.78 -28.60 14.11
C MET A 568 -0.08 -29.22 15.31
N ASP A 569 0.36 -30.46 15.16
CA ASP A 569 1.26 -31.10 16.11
C ASP A 569 2.70 -30.52 16.02
N ASN A 570 3.56 -30.89 16.97
CA ASN A 570 4.92 -30.36 17.03
C ASN A 570 5.80 -30.77 15.85
N GLU A 571 5.54 -31.93 15.24
CA GLU A 571 6.31 -32.39 14.07
C GLU A 571 5.92 -31.59 12.81
N GLN A 572 4.63 -31.36 12.61
CA GLN A 572 4.10 -30.52 11.55
C GLN A 572 4.60 -29.07 11.67
N LYS A 573 4.54 -28.48 12.87
CA LYS A 573 5.07 -27.14 13.13
C LYS A 573 6.57 -27.06 12.84
N LEU A 574 7.33 -28.08 13.22
CA LEU A 574 8.77 -28.14 12.96
C LEU A 574 9.06 -28.27 11.45
N HIS A 575 8.27 -29.06 10.73
CA HIS A 575 8.38 -29.20 9.27
C HIS A 575 8.15 -27.86 8.55
N GLU A 576 7.15 -27.08 8.98
CA GLU A 576 6.90 -25.74 8.46
C GLU A 576 8.01 -24.74 8.82
N LEU A 577 8.65 -24.89 9.99
CA LEU A 577 9.73 -24.01 10.45
C LEU A 577 11.09 -24.32 9.84
N HIS A 578 11.37 -25.58 9.53
CA HIS A 578 12.68 -26.03 9.06
C HIS A 578 13.20 -25.24 7.83
N PRO A 579 12.38 -24.96 6.79
CA PRO A 579 12.78 -24.13 5.65
C PRO A 579 13.29 -22.73 6.05
N TYR A 580 12.70 -22.08 7.05
CA TYR A 580 13.13 -20.75 7.49
C TYR A 580 14.49 -20.80 8.20
N ILE A 581 14.77 -21.87 8.94
CA ILE A 581 16.07 -22.07 9.60
C ILE A 581 17.16 -22.33 8.53
N GLU A 582 16.88 -23.16 7.53
CA GLU A 582 17.79 -23.37 6.39
C GLU A 582 18.05 -22.08 5.64
N LEU A 583 17.03 -21.25 5.43
CA LEU A 583 17.17 -19.97 4.75
C LEU A 583 17.92 -18.93 5.59
N CYS A 584 17.80 -18.91 6.92
CA CYS A 584 18.65 -18.09 7.79
C CYS A 584 20.13 -18.39 7.56
N TRP A 585 20.49 -19.67 7.46
CA TRP A 585 21.86 -20.12 7.20
C TRP A 585 22.31 -19.80 5.78
N LEU A 586 21.49 -20.11 4.77
CA LEU A 586 21.83 -19.83 3.38
C LEU A 586 21.98 -18.31 3.14
N ALA A 587 21.13 -17.51 3.78
CA ALA A 587 21.16 -16.06 3.67
C ALA A 587 22.46 -15.46 4.20
N ASP A 588 23.06 -16.05 5.24
CA ASP A 588 24.38 -15.64 5.74
C ASP A 588 25.46 -15.88 4.68
N ILE A 589 25.43 -17.03 4.01
CA ILE A 589 26.38 -17.40 2.95
C ILE A 589 26.18 -16.55 1.69
N TRP A 590 24.93 -16.29 1.32
CA TRP A 590 24.58 -15.56 0.09
C TRP A 590 24.51 -14.05 0.29
N LEU A 591 24.82 -13.56 1.50
CA LEU A 591 24.80 -12.14 1.88
C LEU A 591 23.41 -11.50 1.65
N LEU A 592 22.36 -12.19 2.10
CA LEU A 592 20.96 -11.82 1.97
C LEU A 592 20.38 -11.36 3.31
N GLU A 593 20.87 -10.23 3.82
CA GLU A 593 20.47 -9.67 5.14
C GLU A 593 18.95 -9.54 5.30
N ASP A 594 18.24 -9.04 4.28
CA ASP A 594 16.78 -8.91 4.28
C ASP A 594 16.07 -10.26 4.51
N ILE A 595 16.58 -11.37 3.94
CA ILE A 595 16.01 -12.70 4.14
C ILE A 595 16.36 -13.23 5.52
N GLN A 596 17.62 -13.06 5.94
CA GLN A 596 18.08 -13.53 7.25
C GLN A 596 17.22 -12.92 8.37
N ASP A 597 16.99 -11.61 8.33
CA ASP A 597 16.16 -10.91 9.29
C ASP A 597 14.68 -11.32 9.21
N ALA A 598 14.15 -11.52 8.00
CA ALA A 598 12.76 -11.96 7.82
C ALA A 598 12.55 -13.38 8.37
N CYS A 599 13.42 -14.32 8.01
CA CYS A 599 13.35 -15.70 8.50
C CYS A 599 13.55 -15.76 10.03
N PHE A 600 14.50 -14.98 10.57
CA PHE A 600 14.70 -14.89 12.01
C PHE A 600 13.44 -14.43 12.75
N LYS A 601 12.79 -13.36 12.25
CA LYS A 601 11.53 -12.85 12.83
C LYS A 601 10.39 -13.88 12.78
N VAL A 602 10.28 -14.63 11.68
CA VAL A 602 9.30 -15.71 11.55
C VAL A 602 9.52 -16.78 12.61
N VAL A 603 10.76 -17.28 12.75
CA VAL A 603 11.07 -18.34 13.74
C VAL A 603 10.81 -17.83 15.16
N VAL A 604 11.23 -16.60 15.49
CA VAL A 604 10.96 -15.96 16.78
C VAL A 604 9.46 -15.90 17.08
N SER A 605 8.66 -15.38 16.15
CA SER A 605 7.21 -15.27 16.32
C SER A 605 6.52 -16.62 16.51
N CYS A 606 7.02 -17.68 15.87
CA CYS A 606 6.49 -19.02 16.05
C CYS A 606 6.88 -19.62 17.40
N LEU A 607 8.11 -19.39 17.88
CA LEU A 607 8.55 -19.85 19.21
C LEU A 607 7.82 -19.16 20.36
N ASP A 608 7.41 -17.90 20.18
CA ASP A 608 6.59 -17.19 21.18
C ASP A 608 5.25 -17.89 21.42
N SER A 609 4.66 -18.51 20.40
CA SER A 609 3.39 -19.26 20.48
C SER A 609 3.56 -20.75 20.77
N ALA A 610 4.70 -21.35 20.42
CA ALA A 610 4.97 -22.79 20.56
C ALA A 610 6.35 -23.05 21.19
N ARG A 611 6.47 -22.71 22.49
CA ARG A 611 7.74 -22.82 23.23
C ARG A 611 8.31 -24.24 23.30
N ASP A 612 7.47 -25.26 23.20
CA ASP A 612 7.89 -26.67 23.21
C ASP A 612 8.82 -27.03 22.04
N LEU A 613 8.77 -26.25 20.94
CA LEU A 613 9.66 -26.44 19.79
C LEU A 613 11.10 -25.97 20.05
N SER A 614 11.34 -25.22 21.12
CA SER A 614 12.62 -24.53 21.36
C SER A 614 13.81 -25.49 21.42
N ILE A 615 13.65 -26.71 21.96
CA ILE A 615 14.72 -27.73 22.00
C ILE A 615 15.13 -28.13 20.58
N LYS A 616 14.16 -28.46 19.72
CA LYS A 616 14.43 -28.88 18.35
C LYS A 616 14.98 -27.72 17.51
N VAL A 617 14.48 -26.51 17.72
CA VAL A 617 15.03 -25.31 17.05
C VAL A 617 16.45 -25.00 17.52
N LEU A 618 16.77 -25.16 18.80
CA LEU A 618 18.13 -25.03 19.34
C LEU A 618 19.10 -26.02 18.68
N GLN A 619 18.72 -27.30 18.60
CA GLN A 619 19.52 -28.34 17.92
C GLN A 619 19.76 -28.01 16.44
N LEU A 620 18.72 -27.59 15.72
CA LEU A 620 18.83 -27.20 14.31
C LEU A 620 19.70 -25.95 14.13
N ALA A 621 19.50 -24.92 14.95
CA ALA A 621 20.30 -23.70 14.91
C ALA A 621 21.77 -23.99 15.16
N ALA A 622 22.10 -24.82 16.15
CA ALA A 622 23.47 -25.25 16.42
C ALA A 622 24.08 -26.02 15.25
N LYS A 623 23.32 -26.94 14.63
CA LYS A 623 23.75 -27.69 13.43
C LYS A 623 24.14 -26.77 12.27
N PHE A 624 23.42 -25.66 12.10
CA PHE A 624 23.72 -24.64 11.09
C PHE A 624 24.65 -23.52 11.58
N SER A 625 25.18 -23.61 12.80
CA SER A 625 26.01 -22.56 13.44
C SER A 625 25.32 -21.19 13.55
N LEU A 626 23.99 -21.17 13.67
CA LEU A 626 23.16 -19.98 13.82
C LEU A 626 23.06 -19.55 15.29
N TRP A 627 24.16 -19.05 15.85
CA TRP A 627 24.27 -18.80 17.30
C TRP A 627 23.27 -17.78 17.85
N LYS A 628 22.94 -16.73 17.08
CA LYS A 628 21.89 -15.76 17.47
C LYS A 628 20.53 -16.41 17.67
N LEU A 629 20.19 -17.40 16.82
CA LEU A 629 18.94 -18.15 16.92
C LEU A 629 19.00 -19.19 18.05
N ALA A 630 20.16 -19.83 18.23
CA ALA A 630 20.41 -20.75 19.34
C ALA A 630 20.24 -20.04 20.69
N ASP A 631 20.86 -18.86 20.87
CA ASP A 631 20.73 -18.04 22.07
C ASP A 631 19.27 -17.65 22.35
N PHE A 632 18.51 -17.28 21.30
CA PHE A 632 17.09 -16.96 21.45
C PHE A 632 16.27 -18.18 21.88
N ALA A 633 16.46 -19.33 21.23
CA ALA A 633 15.77 -20.57 21.60
C ALA A 633 16.09 -20.99 23.05
N ALA A 634 17.35 -20.85 23.47
CA ALA A 634 17.77 -21.09 24.85
C ALA A 634 17.10 -20.12 25.84
N ALA A 635 16.92 -18.84 25.46
CA ALA A 635 16.19 -17.87 26.26
C ALA A 635 14.68 -18.20 26.38
N CYS A 636 14.05 -18.73 25.33
CA CYS A 636 12.67 -19.21 25.40
C CYS A 636 12.49 -20.37 26.39
N MET A 637 13.51 -21.22 26.52
CA MET A 637 13.56 -22.37 27.44
C MET A 637 13.94 -22.01 28.87
N ALA A 638 14.58 -20.85 29.08
CA ALA A 638 15.10 -20.41 30.38
C ALA A 638 14.10 -20.53 31.56
N PRO A 639 12.80 -20.18 31.41
CA PRO A 639 11.81 -20.33 32.48
C PRO A 639 11.44 -21.78 32.81
N LEU A 640 11.67 -22.72 31.88
CA LEU A 640 11.29 -24.12 31.99
C LEU A 640 12.47 -25.03 32.35
N TYR A 641 13.67 -24.47 32.55
CA TYR A 641 14.91 -25.24 32.73
C TYR A 641 14.83 -26.32 33.81
N CYS A 642 14.28 -26.02 34.99
CA CYS A 642 14.13 -27.01 36.05
C CYS A 642 13.26 -28.19 35.61
N ASN A 643 12.12 -27.92 34.97
CA ASN A 643 11.21 -28.95 34.49
C ASN A 643 11.86 -29.80 33.39
N LEU A 644 12.57 -29.17 32.45
CA LEU A 644 13.27 -29.85 31.35
C LEU A 644 14.44 -30.73 31.83
N ARG A 645 15.12 -30.29 32.89
CA ARG A 645 16.17 -31.10 33.54
C ARG A 645 15.56 -32.30 34.24
N ASP A 646 14.45 -32.12 34.94
CA ASP A 646 13.83 -33.16 35.75
C ASP A 646 13.04 -34.17 34.86
N SER A 647 12.59 -33.78 33.66
CA SER A 647 11.96 -34.66 32.67
C SER A 647 12.95 -35.47 31.83
N GLY A 648 14.24 -35.10 31.82
CA GLY A 648 15.26 -35.72 30.97
C GLY A 648 15.33 -35.15 29.53
N ASP A 649 14.50 -34.16 29.17
CA ASP A 649 14.45 -33.62 27.80
C ASP A 649 15.74 -32.88 27.39
N LEU A 650 16.61 -32.55 28.34
CA LEU A 650 17.93 -31.97 28.09
C LEU A 650 19.02 -33.03 27.81
N GLU A 651 18.76 -34.31 28.06
CA GLU A 651 19.75 -35.39 27.85
C GLU A 651 20.05 -35.63 26.36
N ASP A 652 19.10 -35.28 25.49
CA ASP A 652 19.24 -35.32 24.02
C ASP A 652 20.09 -34.16 23.45
N LEU A 653 20.57 -33.24 24.29
CA LEU A 653 21.37 -32.09 23.89
C LEU A 653 22.86 -32.31 24.20
N ASP A 654 23.72 -31.76 23.33
CA ASP A 654 25.15 -31.63 23.62
C ASP A 654 25.35 -30.80 24.90
N GLU A 655 26.34 -31.15 25.71
CA GLU A 655 26.70 -30.46 26.96
C GLU A 655 26.85 -28.94 26.75
N PHE A 656 27.41 -28.52 25.61
CA PHE A 656 27.52 -27.10 25.26
C PHE A 656 26.15 -26.41 25.13
N LEU A 657 25.17 -27.08 24.54
CA LEU A 657 23.81 -26.54 24.39
C LEU A 657 23.07 -26.53 25.73
N VAL A 658 23.29 -27.55 26.57
CA VAL A 658 22.75 -27.58 27.94
C VAL A 658 23.29 -26.39 28.75
N ASP A 659 24.58 -26.09 28.64
CA ASP A 659 25.20 -24.94 29.30
C ASP A 659 24.63 -23.60 28.80
N MET A 660 24.32 -23.49 27.52
CA MET A 660 23.66 -22.31 26.95
C MET A 660 22.28 -22.06 27.58
N VAL A 661 21.46 -23.11 27.70
CA VAL A 661 20.14 -23.02 28.36
C VAL A 661 20.30 -22.70 29.84
N ARG A 662 21.25 -23.34 30.53
CA ARG A 662 21.56 -23.07 31.95
C ARG A 662 21.96 -21.61 32.16
N ALA A 663 22.86 -21.08 31.33
CA ALA A 663 23.28 -19.69 31.39
C ALA A 663 22.10 -18.73 31.13
N ALA A 664 21.22 -19.05 30.17
CA ALA A 664 20.01 -18.27 29.93
C ALA A 664 19.06 -18.28 31.15
N SER A 665 18.88 -19.44 31.80
CA SER A 665 18.08 -19.57 33.03
C SER A 665 18.65 -18.76 34.21
N VAL A 666 19.97 -18.76 34.39
CA VAL A 666 20.63 -17.91 35.40
C VAL A 666 20.39 -16.43 35.12
N ARG A 667 20.55 -15.98 33.87
CA ARG A 667 20.26 -14.59 33.48
C ARG A 667 18.79 -14.22 33.72
N HIS A 668 17.86 -15.11 33.39
CA HIS A 668 16.44 -14.91 33.63
C HIS A 668 16.12 -14.78 35.13
N SER A 669 16.75 -15.60 35.97
CA SER A 669 16.58 -15.57 37.43
C SER A 669 17.14 -14.30 38.08
N GLN A 670 18.21 -13.73 37.52
CA GLN A 670 18.86 -12.50 38.01
C GLN A 670 18.17 -11.21 37.53
N GLY A 671 17.48 -11.25 36.39
CA GLY A 671 16.79 -10.10 35.78
C GLY A 671 15.42 -9.78 36.38
N GLY A 672 14.89 -10.64 37.26
CA GLY A 672 13.60 -10.43 37.91
C GLY A 672 12.41 -10.45 36.96
N GLY A 673 12.07 -11.64 36.44
CA GLY A 673 10.74 -12.01 35.92
C GLY A 673 10.17 -11.13 34.81
#